data_AF-A0A929GPD8-F1
#
_entry.id   AF-A0A929GPD8-F1
#
_cell.length_a   1.000
_cell.length_b   1.000
_cell.length_c   1.000
_cell.angle_alpha   90.00
_cell.angle_beta   90.00
_cell.angle_gamma   90.00
#
_symmetry.space_group_name_H-M   'P 1'
#
loop_
_entity.id
_entity.type
_entity.pdbx_description
1 polymer ?
#
loop_
_entity_poly.entity_id
_entity_poly.type
_entity_poly.pdbx_seq_one_letter_code
_entity_poly.pdbx_strand_id
1 'polypeptide(L)'
;MSKVTIFKNISDTTEPYYVDVVEIFKRIKDGNSEELTTKIRGLKTKDAKAPYKRRLPSICFSGEFSQRNAASLLKHSGLMCLDIDDLTLTDLEEITKKVNKDEFTFASFISPGGLGLKVIVKITPGKAHHKEQFLALEQYFNEFLNNYTSTKKNEKKKGGKLVKIDTDQGEFLKVHIDKSGKDVCRVCYESYDPNIYWNDDSEIWYECLEEIVEQRTIEDQEEIIKLLQIWIDRNETYYEGNRNNYLSKFLYAMCRYGVNDYKARDYLSSKFQGLPSKDLDAMIKSCYSKDDFNTQSFTEAQLKGGAIQVEQKAAKEITAFWTINEKGRVKIDTQQFLNFIAANGFGIYRQSRQEAKFNFVHVHNMVVDIVTIVEIKRHVLDYVQREGMTPVFDELQMKNRYFENTFLNALPMIDVQQIRDEKDKSFIFFEDFYYEITKDGQEKFTYIDLKGRHIWKSQICSHTITKVVPYQEHDFNMFVYNAMGKDQDKYLAACSALGYMIHTYKKKRLAKLVYACEAGITELDGMASGGTGKNLMFESLSFVRSVVNVDGKELDKRDKFKFQLIGDDTQIVNIDDYEGDIKELFTKITGHFEVEKKSVSKTAMKFEESPKIATTSNMSPKGFSDSFVRRLHLLEFSDHYSAAYTPADEFGDKDFFSDDWNQDDFNALYSFLFNCIRLYLDKGLIGMKINAGLFQWKLLVKNTGNEFAEYFKEVEVNGFTNGRELYSEYRVETKDDVTIQGFYSKIRKMCAIYGWEFEKKGRGIETEVRILKDK
;
A
#
# COMPACT_ATOMS: atom_id res chain seq x y z
N MET A 1 8.78 -3.37 0.34
CA MET A 1 8.39 -4.20 -0.81
C MET A 1 9.55 -5.06 -1.30
N SER A 2 9.23 -6.19 -1.91
CA SER A 2 10.20 -7.19 -2.36
C SER A 2 10.88 -6.74 -3.66
N LYS A 3 12.19 -6.59 -3.62
CA LYS A 3 13.01 -6.37 -4.82
C LYS A 3 13.36 -7.70 -5.46
N VAL A 4 13.37 -7.72 -6.79
CA VAL A 4 13.76 -8.85 -7.62
C VAL A 4 14.88 -8.43 -8.56
N THR A 5 15.61 -9.41 -9.10
CA THR A 5 16.68 -9.13 -10.06
C THR A 5 16.15 -9.24 -11.48
N ILE A 6 16.44 -8.25 -12.32
CA ILE A 6 16.25 -8.33 -13.76
C ILE A 6 17.60 -8.16 -14.46
N PHE A 7 17.88 -9.07 -15.39
CA PHE A 7 19.00 -9.00 -16.32
C PHE A 7 18.51 -8.60 -17.70
N LYS A 8 19.36 -7.93 -18.49
CA LYS A 8 19.02 -7.49 -19.84
C LYS A 8 18.51 -8.62 -20.73
N ASN A 9 19.07 -9.83 -20.57
CA ASN A 9 18.64 -11.06 -21.24
C ASN A 9 19.29 -12.30 -20.58
N ILE A 10 19.03 -13.48 -21.12
CA ILE A 10 19.52 -14.76 -20.57
C ILE A 10 21.04 -14.96 -20.71
N SER A 11 21.73 -14.18 -21.54
CA SER A 11 23.18 -14.24 -21.71
C SER A 11 23.93 -13.28 -20.79
N ASP A 12 23.24 -12.24 -20.32
CA ASP A 12 23.76 -11.31 -19.33
C ASP A 12 23.57 -11.89 -17.92
N THR A 13 24.68 -12.26 -17.28
CA THR A 13 24.66 -12.94 -15.98
C THR A 13 25.34 -12.17 -14.87
N THR A 14 25.87 -10.97 -15.17
CA THR A 14 26.76 -10.22 -14.26
C THR A 14 26.38 -8.76 -14.08
N GLU A 15 25.45 -8.23 -14.89
CA GLU A 15 24.94 -6.85 -14.74
C GLU A 15 23.48 -6.87 -14.26
N PRO A 16 23.22 -7.08 -12.95
CA PRO A 16 21.88 -7.11 -12.40
C PRO A 16 21.30 -5.70 -12.22
N TYR A 17 19.98 -5.57 -12.43
CA TYR A 17 19.20 -4.45 -11.93
C TYR A 17 18.26 -4.94 -10.83
N TYR A 18 18.19 -4.22 -9.70
CA TYR A 18 17.27 -4.52 -8.61
C TYR A 18 16.03 -3.64 -8.72
N VAL A 19 14.89 -4.26 -8.97
CA VAL A 19 13.64 -3.58 -9.30
C VAL A 19 12.55 -4.06 -8.36
N ASP A 20 11.65 -3.15 -7.97
CA ASP A 20 10.46 -3.52 -7.20
C ASP A 20 9.57 -4.46 -8.04
N VAL A 21 9.04 -5.52 -7.43
CA VAL A 21 8.21 -6.49 -8.14
C VAL A 21 6.98 -5.83 -8.79
N VAL A 22 6.41 -4.79 -8.19
CA VAL A 22 5.26 -4.07 -8.74
C VAL A 22 5.62 -3.35 -10.04
N GLU A 23 6.84 -2.81 -10.13
CA GLU A 23 7.35 -2.21 -11.36
C GLU A 23 7.62 -3.28 -12.45
N ILE A 24 7.98 -4.51 -12.06
CA ILE A 24 8.04 -5.64 -13.01
C ILE A 24 6.64 -5.97 -13.57
N PHE A 25 5.62 -6.01 -12.72
CA PHE A 25 4.24 -6.28 -13.17
C PHE A 25 3.73 -5.20 -14.12
N LYS A 26 4.04 -3.92 -13.87
CA LYS A 26 3.76 -2.84 -14.85
C LYS A 26 4.46 -3.05 -16.17
N ARG A 27 5.74 -3.40 -16.18
CA ARG A 27 6.47 -3.65 -17.43
C ARG A 27 5.83 -4.77 -18.26
N ILE A 28 5.26 -5.78 -17.59
CA ILE A 28 4.50 -6.86 -18.23
C ILE A 28 3.15 -6.34 -18.73
N LYS A 29 2.44 -5.52 -17.95
CA LYS A 29 1.13 -4.94 -18.30
C LYS A 29 1.20 -3.95 -19.46
N ASP A 30 2.13 -2.99 -19.37
CA ASP A 30 2.22 -1.82 -20.23
C ASP A 30 3.03 -2.07 -21.51
N GLY A 31 3.69 -3.23 -21.63
CA GLY A 31 4.22 -3.69 -22.90
C GLY A 31 5.66 -3.33 -23.23
N ASN A 32 6.55 -3.20 -22.23
CA ASN A 32 8.00 -3.01 -22.49
C ASN A 32 8.61 -4.10 -23.40
N SER A 33 8.01 -5.30 -23.39
CA SER A 33 8.39 -6.44 -24.22
C SER A 33 7.29 -6.83 -25.24
N GLU A 34 6.32 -5.95 -25.53
CA GLU A 34 5.16 -6.23 -26.42
C GLU A 34 5.61 -6.68 -27.82
N GLU A 35 6.44 -5.88 -28.51
CA GLU A 35 6.84 -6.17 -29.89
C GLU A 35 7.49 -7.56 -30.02
N LEU A 36 8.44 -7.87 -29.12
CA LEU A 36 9.12 -9.17 -29.09
C LEU A 36 8.16 -10.31 -28.73
N THR A 37 7.27 -10.09 -27.76
CA THR A 37 6.32 -11.11 -27.30
C THR A 37 5.30 -11.43 -28.38
N THR A 38 4.72 -10.42 -29.03
CA THR A 38 3.80 -10.58 -30.15
C THR A 38 4.45 -11.33 -31.30
N LYS A 39 5.72 -11.01 -31.61
CA LYS A 39 6.50 -11.76 -32.61
C LYS A 39 6.71 -13.23 -32.21
N ILE A 40 7.03 -13.51 -30.94
CA ILE A 40 7.20 -14.88 -30.43
C ILE A 40 5.89 -15.67 -30.51
N ARG A 41 4.76 -15.05 -30.15
CA ARG A 41 3.42 -15.67 -30.20
C ARG A 41 2.99 -16.02 -31.62
N GLY A 42 3.40 -15.24 -32.63
CA GLY A 42 3.13 -15.53 -34.05
C GLY A 42 3.93 -16.70 -34.66
N LEU A 43 4.95 -17.22 -33.98
CA LEU A 43 5.78 -18.32 -34.49
C LEU A 43 5.21 -19.69 -34.10
N LYS A 44 5.32 -20.68 -35.00
CA LYS A 44 4.70 -22.00 -34.82
C LYS A 44 5.51 -22.99 -33.99
N THR A 45 6.84 -23.02 -34.14
CA THR A 45 7.70 -24.06 -33.53
C THR A 45 8.54 -23.52 -32.37
N LYS A 46 8.89 -24.39 -31.41
CA LYS A 46 9.76 -24.03 -30.28
C LYS A 46 11.13 -23.55 -30.77
N ASP A 47 11.69 -24.19 -31.80
CA ASP A 47 12.99 -23.80 -32.39
C ASP A 47 12.95 -22.40 -33.01
N ALA A 48 11.85 -22.03 -33.67
CA ALA A 48 11.68 -20.69 -34.22
C ALA A 48 11.53 -19.63 -33.10
N LYS A 49 10.86 -19.97 -32.00
CA LYS A 49 10.66 -19.08 -30.84
C LYS A 49 11.96 -18.81 -30.06
N ALA A 50 12.85 -19.79 -29.97
CA ALA A 50 14.01 -19.76 -29.06
C ALA A 50 14.96 -18.55 -29.24
N PRO A 51 15.37 -18.14 -30.47
CA PRO A 51 16.25 -16.99 -30.65
C PRO A 51 15.66 -15.67 -30.17
N TYR A 52 14.33 -15.50 -30.30
CA TYR A 52 13.63 -14.31 -29.85
C TYR A 52 13.43 -14.32 -28.33
N LYS A 53 13.07 -15.47 -27.75
CA LYS A 53 12.99 -15.61 -26.28
C LYS A 53 14.29 -15.23 -25.58
N ARG A 54 15.45 -15.64 -26.14
CA ARG A 54 16.77 -15.30 -25.60
C ARG A 54 17.07 -13.79 -25.54
N ARG A 55 16.31 -12.95 -26.24
CA ARG A 55 16.48 -11.49 -26.25
C ARG A 55 15.61 -10.79 -25.20
N LEU A 56 14.62 -11.48 -24.64
CA LEU A 56 13.76 -10.92 -23.59
C LEU A 56 14.55 -10.73 -22.30
N PRO A 57 14.25 -9.69 -21.51
CA PRO A 57 14.74 -9.55 -20.15
C PRO A 57 14.48 -10.81 -19.31
N SER A 58 15.38 -11.07 -18.39
CA SER A 58 15.41 -12.30 -17.58
C SER A 58 15.26 -11.93 -16.11
N ILE A 59 14.14 -12.33 -15.50
CA ILE A 59 13.75 -11.97 -14.14
C ILE A 59 14.01 -13.16 -13.21
N CYS A 60 14.73 -12.92 -12.12
CA CYS A 60 14.83 -13.85 -11.00
C CYS A 60 13.91 -13.34 -9.87
N PHE A 61 12.68 -13.84 -9.84
CA PHE A 61 11.66 -13.40 -8.87
C PHE A 61 12.06 -13.68 -7.42
N SER A 62 12.88 -14.70 -7.18
CA SER A 62 13.30 -15.19 -5.86
C SER A 62 14.23 -14.29 -5.06
N GLY A 63 14.80 -13.22 -5.66
CA GLY A 63 15.66 -12.34 -4.88
C GLY A 63 16.57 -11.39 -5.65
N GLU A 64 17.41 -10.73 -4.85
CA GLU A 64 18.53 -9.89 -5.28
C GLU A 64 19.78 -10.75 -5.46
N PHE A 65 20.29 -10.82 -6.68
CA PHE A 65 21.47 -11.59 -7.06
C PHE A 65 22.57 -10.65 -7.56
N SER A 66 23.81 -10.85 -7.11
CA SER A 66 24.96 -10.15 -7.71
C SER A 66 25.37 -10.74 -9.06
N GLN A 67 25.08 -12.03 -9.27
CA GLN A 67 25.26 -12.75 -10.52
C GLN A 67 24.21 -13.85 -10.65
N ARG A 68 23.94 -14.30 -11.86
CA ARG A 68 22.92 -15.34 -12.11
C ARG A 68 23.38 -16.75 -11.74
N ASN A 69 23.50 -17.01 -10.45
CA ASN A 69 23.71 -18.33 -9.86
C ASN A 69 23.22 -18.36 -8.40
N ALA A 70 22.98 -19.55 -7.86
CA ALA A 70 22.45 -19.71 -6.51
C ALA A 70 23.40 -19.24 -5.39
N ALA A 71 24.72 -19.26 -5.61
CA ALA A 71 25.72 -18.83 -4.61
C ALA A 71 25.77 -17.31 -4.47
N SER A 72 25.35 -16.58 -5.51
CA SER A 72 25.34 -15.11 -5.58
C SER A 72 24.03 -14.48 -5.10
N LEU A 73 23.15 -15.22 -4.42
CA LEU A 73 21.97 -14.66 -3.76
C LEU A 73 22.40 -13.77 -2.59
N LEU A 74 22.10 -12.48 -2.69
CA LEU A 74 22.35 -11.49 -1.64
C LEU A 74 21.20 -11.46 -0.64
N LYS A 75 19.97 -11.47 -1.14
CA LYS A 75 18.74 -11.40 -0.34
C LYS A 75 17.59 -12.09 -1.06
N HIS A 76 16.87 -12.96 -0.35
CA HIS A 76 15.66 -13.59 -0.89
C HIS A 76 14.50 -12.60 -0.90
N SER A 77 13.71 -12.56 -1.96
CA SER A 77 12.56 -11.64 -2.13
C SER A 77 11.32 -12.10 -1.36
N GLY A 78 11.24 -13.40 -1.05
CA GLY A 78 10.02 -14.03 -0.55
C GLY A 78 9.02 -14.36 -1.65
N LEU A 79 9.47 -14.46 -2.90
CA LEU A 79 8.63 -14.81 -4.05
C LEU A 79 9.16 -16.06 -4.74
N MET A 80 8.25 -16.81 -5.34
CA MET A 80 8.55 -17.98 -6.16
C MET A 80 7.76 -17.90 -7.46
N CYS A 81 8.41 -18.24 -8.58
CA CYS A 81 7.76 -18.30 -9.88
C CYS A 81 7.52 -19.78 -10.23
N LEU A 82 6.25 -20.16 -10.32
CA LEU A 82 5.80 -21.43 -10.87
C LEU A 82 5.55 -21.26 -12.37
N ASP A 83 5.90 -22.29 -13.13
CA ASP A 83 5.85 -22.27 -14.59
C ASP A 83 4.95 -23.39 -15.08
N ILE A 84 3.83 -23.02 -15.70
CA ILE A 84 2.86 -23.93 -16.31
C ILE A 84 2.97 -23.76 -17.81
N ASP A 85 3.45 -24.79 -18.51
CA ASP A 85 3.70 -24.74 -19.94
C ASP A 85 2.80 -25.73 -20.71
N ASP A 86 2.80 -25.58 -22.04
CA ASP A 86 2.18 -26.51 -22.98
C ASP A 86 0.65 -26.66 -22.81
N LEU A 87 -0.06 -25.56 -22.52
CA LEU A 87 -1.53 -25.52 -22.39
C LEU A 87 -2.23 -25.33 -23.74
N THR A 88 -3.48 -25.79 -23.85
CA THR A 88 -4.39 -25.36 -24.94
C THR A 88 -4.90 -23.94 -24.66
N LEU A 89 -5.42 -23.24 -25.67
CA LEU A 89 -5.99 -21.89 -25.46
C LEU A 89 -7.18 -21.92 -24.50
N THR A 90 -8.06 -22.91 -24.65
CA THR A 90 -9.23 -23.09 -23.77
C THR A 90 -8.79 -23.37 -22.33
N ASP A 91 -7.86 -24.32 -22.13
CA ASP A 91 -7.37 -24.63 -20.78
C ASP A 91 -6.63 -23.44 -20.17
N LEU A 92 -5.87 -22.67 -20.96
CA LEU A 92 -5.18 -21.48 -20.49
C LEU A 92 -6.16 -20.45 -19.91
N GLU A 93 -7.27 -20.17 -20.60
CA GLU A 93 -8.29 -19.24 -20.10
C GLU A 93 -8.96 -19.73 -18.81
N GLU A 94 -9.32 -21.02 -18.74
CA GLU A 94 -9.96 -21.62 -17.56
C GLU A 94 -8.99 -21.71 -16.36
N ILE A 95 -7.78 -22.20 -16.59
CA ILE A 95 -6.72 -22.29 -15.57
C ILE A 95 -6.38 -20.90 -15.06
N THR A 96 -6.27 -19.88 -15.92
CA THR A 96 -6.01 -18.50 -15.49
C THR A 96 -7.12 -18.00 -14.55
N LYS A 97 -8.40 -18.20 -14.90
CA LYS A 97 -9.53 -17.83 -14.02
C LYS A 97 -9.52 -18.58 -12.69
N LYS A 98 -9.12 -19.85 -12.71
CA LYS A 98 -9.06 -20.71 -11.52
C LYS A 98 -7.90 -20.31 -10.60
N VAL A 99 -6.69 -20.16 -11.17
CA VAL A 99 -5.47 -19.74 -10.48
C VAL A 99 -5.62 -18.32 -9.91
N ASN A 100 -6.27 -17.39 -10.63
CA ASN A 100 -6.49 -16.04 -10.08
C ASN A 100 -7.41 -16.01 -8.86
N LYS A 101 -8.19 -17.06 -8.60
CA LYS A 101 -9.04 -17.17 -7.41
C LYS A 101 -8.37 -17.92 -6.27
N ASP A 102 -7.19 -18.47 -6.50
CA ASP A 102 -6.41 -19.18 -5.50
C ASP A 102 -5.80 -18.20 -4.50
N GLU A 103 -5.85 -18.54 -3.22
CA GLU A 103 -5.44 -17.65 -2.13
C GLU A 103 -3.93 -17.38 -2.11
N PHE A 104 -3.10 -18.30 -2.63
CA PHE A 104 -1.64 -18.16 -2.68
C PHE A 104 -1.14 -17.46 -3.94
N THR A 105 -2.00 -17.26 -4.94
CA THR A 105 -1.62 -16.61 -6.19
C THR A 105 -1.41 -15.11 -5.99
N PHE A 106 -0.14 -14.72 -5.86
CA PHE A 106 0.27 -13.32 -5.78
C PHE A 106 0.17 -12.62 -7.13
N ALA A 107 0.57 -13.28 -8.21
CA ALA A 107 0.38 -12.76 -9.57
C ALA A 107 0.30 -13.89 -10.59
N SER A 108 -0.40 -13.66 -11.70
CA SER A 108 -0.36 -14.56 -12.84
C SER A 108 -0.38 -13.80 -14.17
N PHE A 109 0.37 -14.30 -15.15
CA PHE A 109 0.43 -13.70 -16.48
C PHE A 109 0.76 -14.72 -17.57
N ILE A 110 0.27 -14.44 -18.77
CA ILE A 110 0.51 -15.29 -19.93
C ILE A 110 1.98 -15.23 -20.33
N SER A 111 2.59 -16.41 -20.52
CA SER A 111 4.00 -16.54 -20.88
C SER A 111 4.32 -15.90 -22.25
N PRO A 112 5.61 -15.62 -22.54
CA PRO A 112 5.98 -15.07 -23.85
C PRO A 112 5.64 -15.98 -25.03
N GLY A 113 5.46 -17.28 -24.76
CA GLY A 113 5.08 -18.27 -25.77
C GLY A 113 3.60 -18.26 -26.16
N GLY A 114 2.74 -17.65 -25.33
CA GLY A 114 1.28 -17.53 -25.52
C GLY A 114 0.46 -18.76 -25.12
N LEU A 115 1.09 -19.86 -24.70
CA LEU A 115 0.45 -21.14 -24.34
C LEU A 115 0.96 -21.69 -23.00
N GLY A 116 1.33 -20.78 -22.10
CA GLY A 116 1.75 -21.12 -20.75
C GLY A 116 1.37 -19.99 -19.81
N LEU A 117 1.27 -20.30 -18.52
CA LEU A 117 0.91 -19.39 -17.45
C LEU A 117 2.07 -19.35 -16.45
N LYS A 118 2.52 -18.14 -16.10
CA LYS A 118 3.44 -17.94 -14.99
C LYS A 118 2.60 -17.60 -13.76
N VAL A 119 2.90 -18.23 -12.64
CA VAL A 119 2.24 -17.95 -11.35
C VAL A 119 3.32 -17.53 -10.37
N ILE A 120 3.18 -16.35 -9.78
CA ILE A 120 4.03 -15.88 -8.70
C ILE A 120 3.31 -16.15 -7.40
N VAL A 121 4.01 -16.73 -6.44
CA VAL A 121 3.49 -17.06 -5.10
C VAL A 121 4.41 -16.43 -4.07
N LYS A 122 3.84 -15.87 -2.99
CA LYS A 122 4.62 -15.43 -1.84
C LYS A 122 5.04 -16.63 -1.02
N ILE A 123 6.30 -16.68 -0.60
CA ILE A 123 6.86 -17.76 0.20
C ILE A 123 7.63 -17.19 1.39
N THR A 124 7.83 -17.98 2.44
CA THR A 124 8.67 -17.55 3.56
C THR A 124 10.12 -17.36 3.07
N PRO A 125 10.69 -16.15 3.19
CA PRO A 125 11.95 -15.85 2.54
C PRO A 125 13.12 -16.61 3.17
N GLY A 126 13.87 -17.33 2.36
CA GLY A 126 15.09 -18.01 2.81
C GLY A 126 15.62 -19.00 1.78
N LYS A 127 16.93 -19.01 1.58
CA LYS A 127 17.58 -19.98 0.68
C LYS A 127 17.48 -21.42 1.20
N ALA A 128 17.47 -21.60 2.52
CA ALA A 128 17.53 -22.90 3.17
C ALA A 128 16.31 -23.78 2.90
N HIS A 129 15.12 -23.17 2.75
CA HIS A 129 13.85 -23.89 2.58
C HIS A 129 13.20 -23.65 1.21
N HIS A 130 13.88 -22.95 0.29
CA HIS A 130 13.31 -22.60 -1.02
C HIS A 130 12.94 -23.84 -1.83
N LYS A 131 13.79 -24.87 -1.80
CA LYS A 131 13.57 -26.11 -2.55
C LYS A 131 12.35 -26.86 -1.96
N GLU A 132 12.29 -26.97 -0.65
CA GLU A 132 11.28 -27.69 0.10
C GLU A 132 9.90 -27.04 -0.07
N GLN A 133 9.85 -25.69 -0.06
CA GLN A 133 8.64 -24.93 -0.35
C GLN A 133 8.22 -25.05 -1.82
N PHE A 134 9.18 -25.09 -2.76
CA PHE A 134 8.85 -25.35 -4.16
C PHE A 134 8.20 -26.71 -4.35
N LEU A 135 8.73 -27.75 -3.69
CA LEU A 135 8.19 -29.10 -3.81
C LEU A 135 6.75 -29.17 -3.28
N ALA A 136 6.47 -28.49 -2.16
CA ALA A 136 5.13 -28.36 -1.60
C ALA A 136 4.16 -27.66 -2.56
N LEU A 137 4.58 -26.52 -3.12
CA LEU A 137 3.82 -25.78 -4.13
C LEU A 137 3.61 -26.58 -5.42
N GLU A 138 4.62 -27.31 -5.87
CA GLU A 138 4.52 -28.21 -7.02
C GLU A 138 3.44 -29.27 -6.77
N GLN A 139 3.46 -29.95 -5.62
CA GLN A 139 2.44 -30.93 -5.28
C GLN A 139 1.05 -30.29 -5.25
N TYR A 140 0.89 -29.18 -4.51
CA TYR A 140 -0.37 -28.47 -4.37
C TYR A 140 -0.95 -28.07 -5.74
N PHE A 141 -0.19 -27.37 -6.57
CA PHE A 141 -0.69 -26.91 -7.87
C PHE A 141 -0.89 -28.06 -8.87
N ASN A 142 -0.10 -29.13 -8.81
CA ASN A 142 -0.33 -30.31 -9.64
C ASN A 142 -1.64 -31.02 -9.27
N GLU A 143 -1.95 -31.12 -7.98
CA GLU A 143 -3.24 -31.64 -7.50
C GLU A 143 -4.39 -30.70 -7.88
N PHE A 144 -4.21 -29.39 -7.69
CA PHE A 144 -5.17 -28.35 -8.04
C PHE A 144 -5.56 -28.36 -9.53
N LEU A 145 -4.60 -28.73 -10.40
CA LEU A 145 -4.75 -28.76 -11.86
C LEU A 145 -4.91 -30.17 -12.43
N ASN A 146 -5.14 -31.20 -11.61
CA ASN A 146 -5.13 -32.60 -12.01
C ASN A 146 -6.16 -32.98 -13.10
N ASN A 147 -7.20 -32.16 -13.27
CA ASN A 147 -8.25 -32.35 -14.27
C ASN A 147 -7.85 -31.88 -15.67
N TYR A 148 -6.74 -31.16 -15.83
CA TYR A 148 -6.28 -30.63 -17.11
C TYR A 148 -5.17 -31.50 -17.74
N THR A 149 -5.09 -31.49 -19.06
CA THR A 149 -4.03 -32.15 -19.84
C THR A 149 -3.22 -31.14 -20.63
N SER A 150 -1.91 -31.35 -20.72
CA SER A 150 -1.01 -30.58 -21.58
C SER A 150 -1.18 -30.97 -23.05
N THR A 151 -0.56 -30.21 -23.94
CA THR A 151 -0.49 -30.48 -25.39
C THR A 151 0.56 -31.54 -25.77
N LYS A 152 1.33 -32.06 -24.79
CA LYS A 152 2.33 -33.10 -25.01
C LYS A 152 1.69 -34.48 -24.98
N LYS A 153 1.87 -35.26 -26.06
CA LYS A 153 1.43 -36.66 -26.10
C LYS A 153 2.19 -37.50 -25.07
N ASN A 154 1.49 -38.45 -24.46
CA ASN A 154 2.05 -39.41 -23.52
C ASN A 154 2.81 -40.55 -24.24
N GLU A 155 3.87 -40.17 -24.95
CA GLU A 155 4.66 -41.05 -25.81
C GLU A 155 6.13 -41.07 -25.38
N LYS A 156 6.68 -42.24 -25.00
CA LYS A 156 8.13 -42.42 -24.88
C LYS A 156 8.73 -42.80 -26.23
N LYS A 157 9.64 -41.98 -26.77
CA LYS A 157 10.41 -42.26 -28.00
C LYS A 157 11.88 -42.52 -27.68
N LYS A 158 12.46 -43.58 -28.25
CA LYS A 158 13.91 -43.89 -28.19
C LYS A 158 14.43 -44.05 -29.62
N GLY A 159 15.42 -43.25 -30.01
CA GLY A 159 15.97 -43.26 -31.38
C GLY A 159 14.93 -42.93 -32.47
N GLY A 160 13.96 -42.07 -32.17
CA GLY A 160 12.89 -41.68 -33.11
C GLY A 160 11.73 -42.68 -33.26
N LYS A 161 11.83 -43.88 -32.65
CA LYS A 161 10.75 -44.87 -32.63
C LYS A 161 9.95 -44.80 -31.32
N LEU A 162 8.63 -44.95 -31.42
CA LEU A 162 7.73 -45.07 -30.27
C LEU A 162 8.05 -46.36 -29.50
N VAL A 163 8.28 -46.28 -28.19
CA VAL A 163 8.70 -47.42 -27.35
C VAL A 163 7.64 -47.79 -26.31
N LYS A 164 6.86 -46.84 -25.80
CA LYS A 164 5.76 -47.10 -24.85
C LYS A 164 4.72 -45.98 -24.92
N ILE A 165 3.44 -46.34 -24.94
CA ILE A 165 2.30 -45.49 -24.61
C ILE A 165 1.82 -46.00 -23.25
N ASP A 166 1.67 -45.10 -22.27
CA ASP A 166 1.08 -45.46 -20.99
C ASP A 166 -0.44 -45.30 -21.12
N THR A 167 -1.13 -46.39 -21.44
CA THR A 167 -2.57 -46.38 -21.78
C THR A 167 -3.46 -46.01 -20.60
N ASP A 168 -2.94 -46.09 -19.37
CA ASP A 168 -3.70 -45.83 -18.15
C ASP A 168 -3.78 -44.32 -17.81
N GLN A 169 -2.96 -43.48 -18.45
CA GLN A 169 -2.88 -42.03 -18.19
C GLN A 169 -3.47 -41.15 -19.30
N GLY A 170 -4.14 -41.74 -20.29
CA GLY A 170 -4.75 -41.02 -21.43
C GLY A 170 -3.77 -40.66 -22.55
N GLU A 171 -4.27 -40.00 -23.60
CA GLU A 171 -3.47 -39.65 -24.80
C GLU A 171 -2.40 -38.57 -24.53
N PHE A 172 -2.68 -37.65 -23.62
CA PHE A 172 -1.83 -36.49 -23.33
C PHE A 172 -1.35 -36.50 -21.86
N LEU A 173 -0.15 -35.96 -21.62
CA LEU A 173 0.39 -35.80 -20.28
C LEU A 173 -0.46 -34.80 -19.47
N LYS A 174 -0.62 -35.03 -18.17
CA LYS A 174 -1.25 -34.08 -17.25
C LYS A 174 -0.50 -32.74 -17.21
N VAL A 175 -1.25 -31.66 -16.99
CA VAL A 175 -0.65 -30.35 -16.66
C VAL A 175 0.18 -30.51 -15.39
N HIS A 176 1.37 -29.93 -15.38
CA HIS A 176 2.27 -29.97 -14.23
C HIS A 176 3.12 -28.71 -14.17
N ILE A 177 3.60 -28.40 -12.97
CA ILE A 177 4.60 -27.35 -12.72
C ILE A 177 5.98 -27.80 -13.21
N ASP A 178 6.74 -26.93 -13.86
CA ASP A 178 8.13 -27.22 -14.25
C ASP A 178 9.05 -27.34 -13.02
N LYS A 179 9.60 -28.53 -12.81
CA LYS A 179 10.52 -28.91 -11.71
C LYS A 179 11.76 -28.04 -11.54
N SER A 180 12.18 -27.32 -12.57
CA SER A 180 13.34 -26.43 -12.48
C SER A 180 13.06 -25.15 -11.68
N GLY A 181 11.80 -24.88 -11.33
CA GLY A 181 11.44 -23.79 -10.41
C GLY A 181 12.02 -23.95 -9.00
N LYS A 182 12.45 -25.15 -8.60
CA LYS A 182 13.13 -25.40 -7.31
C LYS A 182 14.50 -24.74 -7.18
N ASP A 183 15.11 -24.36 -8.29
CA ASP A 183 16.40 -23.69 -8.29
C ASP A 183 16.20 -22.22 -7.90
N VAL A 184 16.78 -21.79 -6.78
CA VAL A 184 16.60 -20.41 -6.28
C VAL A 184 16.99 -19.36 -7.31
N CYS A 185 17.91 -19.60 -8.25
CA CYS A 185 18.26 -18.64 -9.31
C CYS A 185 17.48 -18.85 -10.62
N ARG A 186 16.32 -19.53 -10.59
CA ARG A 186 15.51 -19.79 -11.77
C ARG A 186 15.04 -18.47 -12.40
N VAL A 187 15.25 -18.37 -13.71
CA VAL A 187 14.84 -17.22 -14.52
C VAL A 187 13.45 -17.44 -15.10
N CYS A 188 12.65 -16.37 -15.07
CA CYS A 188 11.46 -16.19 -15.87
C CYS A 188 11.73 -15.12 -16.95
N TYR A 189 11.40 -15.38 -18.21
CA TYR A 189 11.47 -14.35 -19.25
C TYR A 189 10.36 -13.33 -19.07
N GLU A 190 10.67 -12.04 -19.20
CA GLU A 190 9.67 -10.96 -19.23
C GLU A 190 8.70 -11.19 -20.39
N SER A 191 7.41 -11.00 -20.13
CA SER A 191 6.31 -11.19 -21.09
C SER A 191 5.61 -9.87 -21.37
N TYR A 192 4.55 -9.94 -22.17
CA TYR A 192 3.57 -8.87 -22.33
C TYR A 192 2.16 -9.43 -22.14
N ASP A 193 1.45 -8.90 -21.14
CA ASP A 193 0.09 -9.30 -20.81
C ASP A 193 -0.67 -8.11 -20.20
N PRO A 194 -1.49 -7.39 -20.97
CA PRO A 194 -2.27 -6.26 -20.44
C PRO A 194 -3.32 -6.68 -19.41
N ASN A 195 -3.62 -7.98 -19.33
CA ASN A 195 -4.58 -8.57 -18.39
C ASN A 195 -3.90 -9.34 -17.25
N ILE A 196 -2.60 -9.10 -17.00
CA ILE A 196 -1.89 -9.65 -15.83
C ILE A 196 -2.72 -9.44 -14.56
N TYR A 197 -2.84 -10.52 -13.78
CA TYR A 197 -3.47 -10.53 -12.48
C TYR A 197 -2.41 -10.41 -11.39
N TRP A 198 -2.70 -9.68 -10.31
CA TRP A 198 -1.99 -9.80 -9.05
C TRP A 198 -2.90 -9.45 -7.87
N ASN A 199 -2.62 -10.06 -6.73
CA ASN A 199 -3.34 -9.91 -5.48
C ASN A 199 -2.33 -9.66 -4.36
N ASP A 200 -2.21 -8.42 -3.92
CA ASP A 200 -1.31 -8.04 -2.84
C ASP A 200 -1.71 -8.65 -1.48
N ASP A 201 -2.93 -9.14 -1.33
CA ASP A 201 -3.42 -9.83 -0.14
C ASP A 201 -3.30 -11.36 -0.25
N SER A 202 -2.61 -11.87 -1.28
CA SER A 202 -2.37 -13.31 -1.40
C SER A 202 -1.66 -13.84 -0.16
N GLU A 203 -2.06 -15.03 0.29
CA GLU A 203 -1.45 -15.71 1.40
C GLU A 203 0.01 -16.09 1.09
N ILE A 204 0.80 -16.19 2.15
CA ILE A 204 2.19 -16.61 2.05
C ILE A 204 2.21 -18.13 2.21
N TRP A 205 2.91 -18.81 1.31
CA TRP A 205 3.19 -20.23 1.42
C TRP A 205 4.38 -20.51 2.34
N TYR A 206 4.28 -21.60 3.10
CA TYR A 206 5.24 -21.98 4.15
C TYR A 206 5.43 -23.47 4.31
N GLU A 207 4.51 -24.28 3.77
CA GLU A 207 4.64 -25.72 3.83
C GLU A 207 5.92 -26.16 3.12
N CYS A 208 6.56 -27.17 3.69
CA CYS A 208 7.79 -27.75 3.17
C CYS A 208 7.56 -29.23 2.89
N LEU A 209 8.01 -29.70 1.73
CA LEU A 209 8.14 -31.12 1.43
C LEU A 209 9.61 -31.49 1.33
N GLU A 210 9.98 -32.61 1.95
CA GLU A 210 11.30 -33.19 1.79
C GLU A 210 11.26 -34.30 0.73
N GLU A 211 12.25 -34.28 -0.16
CA GLU A 211 12.56 -35.43 -1.02
C GLU A 211 13.29 -36.46 -0.16
N ILE A 212 12.58 -37.54 0.22
CA ILE A 212 13.25 -38.68 0.84
C ILE A 212 13.69 -39.60 -0.29
N VAL A 213 15.00 -39.62 -0.51
CA VAL A 213 15.61 -40.56 -1.45
C VAL A 213 15.77 -41.89 -0.71
N GLU A 214 14.87 -42.84 -0.96
CA GLU A 214 15.10 -44.21 -0.52
C GLU A 214 16.29 -44.79 -1.30
N GLN A 215 17.43 -44.94 -0.60
CA GLN A 215 18.58 -45.64 -1.13
C GLN A 215 18.23 -47.12 -1.23
N ARG A 216 17.79 -47.56 -2.41
CA ARG A 216 17.66 -48.98 -2.68
C ARG A 216 19.05 -49.55 -2.94
N THR A 217 19.54 -50.40 -2.04
CA THR A 217 20.71 -51.25 -2.31
C THR A 217 20.36 -52.15 -3.49
N ILE A 218 21.08 -52.03 -4.60
CA ILE A 218 20.87 -52.90 -5.76
C ILE A 218 21.65 -54.18 -5.49
N GLU A 219 20.96 -55.24 -5.09
CA GLU A 219 21.57 -56.57 -4.88
C GLU A 219 21.63 -57.40 -6.17
N ASP A 220 20.81 -57.05 -7.18
CA ASP A 220 20.82 -57.73 -8.46
C ASP A 220 22.07 -57.37 -9.27
N GLN A 221 23.00 -58.30 -9.29
CA GLN A 221 24.24 -58.20 -10.05
C GLN A 221 24.02 -57.98 -11.56
N GLU A 222 22.92 -58.40 -12.18
CA GLU A 222 22.65 -58.08 -13.60
C GLU A 222 22.38 -56.59 -13.81
N GLU A 223 21.64 -55.98 -12.88
CA GLU A 223 21.34 -54.57 -12.93
C GLU A 223 22.58 -53.73 -12.61
N ILE A 224 23.40 -54.17 -11.64
CA ILE A 224 24.71 -53.56 -11.37
C ILE A 224 25.58 -53.58 -12.64
N ILE A 225 25.66 -54.72 -13.33
CA ILE A 225 26.42 -54.84 -14.59
C ILE A 225 25.91 -53.85 -15.64
N LYS A 226 24.58 -53.70 -15.82
CA LYS A 226 24.01 -52.74 -16.79
C LYS A 226 24.37 -51.30 -16.47
N LEU A 227 24.30 -50.90 -15.19
CA LEU A 227 24.65 -49.53 -14.77
C LEU A 227 26.13 -49.25 -14.96
N LEU A 228 26.99 -50.19 -14.54
CA LEU A 228 28.43 -50.08 -14.74
C LEU A 228 28.80 -50.07 -16.22
N GLN A 229 28.05 -50.78 -17.06
CA GLN A 229 28.25 -50.78 -18.50
C GLN A 229 28.01 -49.39 -19.11
N ILE A 230 26.92 -48.73 -18.74
CA ILE A 230 26.63 -47.35 -19.18
C ILE A 230 27.73 -46.41 -18.68
N TRP A 231 28.19 -46.60 -17.44
CA TRP A 231 29.25 -45.80 -16.86
C TRP A 231 30.58 -45.96 -17.61
N ILE A 232 31.02 -47.19 -17.90
CA ILE A 232 32.30 -47.42 -18.60
C ILE A 232 32.23 -46.92 -20.04
N ASP A 233 31.10 -47.09 -20.76
CA ASP A 233 30.94 -46.64 -22.15
C ASP A 233 30.96 -45.11 -22.30
N ARG A 234 30.63 -44.37 -21.23
CA ARG A 234 30.73 -42.90 -21.19
C ARG A 234 32.14 -42.41 -20.95
N ASN A 235 32.96 -43.21 -20.25
CA ASN A 235 34.29 -42.82 -19.80
C ASN A 235 35.41 -43.41 -20.66
N GLU A 236 35.16 -44.52 -21.34
CA GLU A 236 36.16 -45.30 -22.08
C GLU A 236 35.57 -45.83 -23.38
N THR A 237 36.41 -46.02 -24.39
CA THR A 237 36.02 -46.61 -25.68
C THR A 237 36.69 -47.97 -25.87
N TYR A 238 35.90 -48.98 -26.23
CA TYR A 238 36.39 -50.31 -26.52
C TYR A 238 36.89 -50.44 -27.98
N TYR A 239 38.16 -50.75 -28.17
CA TYR A 239 38.80 -51.07 -29.45
C TYR A 239 40.07 -51.92 -29.23
N GLU A 240 40.63 -52.53 -30.28
CA GLU A 240 41.68 -53.56 -30.19
C GLU A 240 42.92 -53.12 -29.38
N GLY A 241 43.36 -51.87 -29.53
CA GLY A 241 44.49 -51.30 -28.78
C GLY A 241 44.21 -50.89 -27.33
N ASN A 242 42.94 -50.79 -26.91
CA ASN A 242 42.52 -50.40 -25.54
C ASN A 242 41.72 -51.49 -24.82
N ARG A 243 41.55 -52.66 -25.45
CA ARG A 243 40.72 -53.77 -24.98
C ARG A 243 41.01 -54.16 -23.53
N ASN A 244 42.28 -54.42 -23.21
CA ASN A 244 42.68 -54.89 -21.87
C ASN A 244 42.43 -53.83 -20.80
N ASN A 245 42.73 -52.56 -21.10
CA ASN A 245 42.51 -51.45 -20.16
C ASN A 245 41.02 -51.21 -19.89
N TYR A 246 40.19 -51.22 -20.95
CA TYR A 246 38.74 -51.14 -20.82
C TYR A 246 38.20 -52.29 -19.95
N LEU A 247 38.57 -53.54 -20.25
CA LEU A 247 38.05 -54.71 -19.55
C LEU A 247 38.53 -54.76 -18.08
N SER A 248 39.79 -54.41 -17.80
CA SER A 248 40.29 -54.32 -16.43
C SER A 248 39.56 -53.25 -15.62
N LYS A 249 39.38 -52.03 -16.16
CA LYS A 249 38.60 -50.97 -15.48
C LYS A 249 37.18 -51.41 -15.17
N PHE A 250 36.56 -52.11 -16.11
CA PHE A 250 35.21 -52.61 -15.95
C PHE A 250 35.13 -53.72 -14.90
N LEU A 251 36.08 -54.66 -14.88
CA LEU A 251 36.18 -55.72 -13.87
C LEU A 251 36.46 -55.18 -12.47
N TYR A 252 37.34 -54.18 -12.34
CA TYR A 252 37.55 -53.49 -11.05
C TYR A 252 36.28 -52.80 -10.55
N ALA A 253 35.49 -52.21 -11.45
CA ALA A 253 34.19 -51.66 -11.09
C ALA A 253 33.20 -52.78 -10.69
N MET A 254 33.11 -53.87 -11.45
CA MET A 254 32.26 -55.02 -11.11
C MET A 254 32.60 -55.61 -9.74
N CYS A 255 33.88 -55.77 -9.41
CA CYS A 255 34.33 -56.25 -8.11
C CYS A 255 33.92 -55.31 -6.96
N ARG A 256 34.23 -54.02 -7.08
CA ARG A 256 33.93 -53.02 -6.05
C ARG A 256 32.43 -52.84 -5.81
N TYR A 257 31.60 -53.03 -6.82
CA TYR A 257 30.14 -52.93 -6.73
C TYR A 257 29.44 -54.29 -6.51
N GLY A 258 30.19 -55.35 -6.15
CA GLY A 258 29.61 -56.60 -5.65
C GLY A 258 29.13 -57.61 -6.69
N VAL A 259 29.54 -57.48 -7.96
CA VAL A 259 29.30 -58.50 -8.99
C VAL A 259 30.32 -59.62 -8.82
N ASN A 260 29.89 -60.86 -8.63
CA ASN A 260 30.84 -61.96 -8.46
C ASN A 260 31.56 -62.30 -9.77
N ASP A 261 32.72 -62.95 -9.64
CA ASP A 261 33.60 -63.32 -10.74
C ASP A 261 32.91 -64.22 -11.78
N TYR A 262 32.03 -65.12 -11.35
CA TYR A 262 31.23 -65.98 -12.22
C TYR A 262 30.29 -65.18 -13.13
N LYS A 263 29.51 -64.24 -12.58
CA LYS A 263 28.60 -63.39 -13.37
C LYS A 263 29.36 -62.42 -14.27
N ALA A 264 30.47 -61.85 -13.78
CA ALA A 264 31.34 -61.02 -14.60
C ALA A 264 31.88 -61.81 -15.80
N ARG A 265 32.33 -63.05 -15.57
CA ARG A 265 32.79 -63.96 -16.63
C ARG A 265 31.69 -64.22 -17.66
N ASP A 266 30.51 -64.62 -17.20
CA ASP A 266 29.39 -64.96 -18.08
C ASP A 266 28.99 -63.78 -18.98
N TYR A 267 28.84 -62.59 -18.37
CA TYR A 267 28.51 -61.37 -19.10
C TYR A 267 29.56 -61.00 -20.14
N LEU A 268 30.84 -60.96 -19.76
CA LEU A 268 31.93 -60.57 -20.66
C LEU A 268 32.12 -61.58 -21.79
N SER A 269 31.99 -62.88 -21.51
CA SER A 269 32.10 -63.95 -22.51
C SER A 269 30.99 -63.86 -23.56
N SER A 270 29.76 -63.55 -23.11
CA SER A 270 28.60 -63.35 -24.00
C SER A 270 28.74 -62.09 -24.85
N LYS A 271 29.20 -60.98 -24.25
CA LYS A 271 29.22 -59.67 -24.91
C LYS A 271 30.41 -59.45 -25.85
N PHE A 272 31.60 -59.92 -25.48
CA PHE A 272 32.83 -59.64 -26.21
C PHE A 272 33.36 -60.91 -26.90
N GLN A 273 32.76 -61.23 -28.05
CA GLN A 273 33.17 -62.39 -28.86
C GLN A 273 34.64 -62.26 -29.31
N GLY A 274 35.39 -63.37 -29.25
CA GLY A 274 36.80 -63.43 -29.65
C GLY A 274 37.83 -63.14 -28.54
N LEU A 275 37.45 -63.20 -27.25
CA LEU A 275 38.41 -63.33 -26.13
C LEU A 275 38.74 -64.83 -25.93
N PRO A 276 40.02 -65.26 -25.91
CA PRO A 276 40.37 -66.59 -25.43
C PRO A 276 39.94 -66.76 -23.97
N SER A 277 39.28 -67.88 -23.63
CA SER A 277 38.73 -68.09 -22.27
C SER A 277 39.80 -68.03 -21.18
N LYS A 278 41.01 -68.52 -21.46
CA LYS A 278 42.17 -68.47 -20.56
C LYS A 278 42.63 -67.04 -20.23
N ASP A 279 42.56 -66.14 -21.20
CA ASP A 279 43.01 -64.75 -21.02
C ASP A 279 42.01 -63.95 -20.18
N LEU A 280 40.71 -64.19 -20.41
CA LEU A 280 39.65 -63.61 -19.60
C LEU A 280 39.74 -64.10 -18.14
N ASP A 281 40.00 -65.38 -17.91
CA ASP A 281 40.11 -65.97 -16.58
C ASP A 281 41.30 -65.42 -15.79
N ALA A 282 42.45 -65.27 -16.45
CA ALA A 282 43.61 -64.64 -15.84
C ALA A 282 43.34 -63.17 -15.46
N MET A 283 42.61 -62.43 -16.30
CA MET A 283 42.26 -61.03 -16.06
C MET A 283 41.26 -60.87 -14.91
N ILE A 284 40.20 -61.68 -14.86
CA ILE A 284 39.22 -61.69 -13.77
C ILE A 284 39.92 -62.01 -12.46
N LYS A 285 40.71 -63.10 -12.42
CA LYS A 285 41.47 -63.49 -11.23
C LYS A 285 42.40 -62.37 -10.75
N SER A 286 43.11 -61.71 -11.67
CA SER A 286 43.99 -60.59 -11.30
C SER A 286 43.24 -59.36 -10.81
N CYS A 287 42.04 -59.06 -11.31
CA CYS A 287 41.27 -57.88 -10.88
C CYS A 287 40.64 -58.11 -9.50
N TYR A 288 40.01 -59.28 -9.32
CA TYR A 288 39.31 -59.64 -8.08
C TYR A 288 40.25 -59.97 -6.92
N SER A 289 41.51 -60.36 -7.18
CA SER A 289 42.50 -60.58 -6.11
C SER A 289 43.19 -59.29 -5.63
N LYS A 290 43.04 -58.17 -6.35
CA LYS A 290 43.77 -56.92 -6.11
C LYS A 290 42.89 -55.80 -5.55
N ASP A 291 41.59 -55.99 -5.48
CA ASP A 291 40.62 -54.96 -5.10
C ASP A 291 39.61 -55.55 -4.10
N ASP A 292 39.02 -54.70 -3.28
CA ASP A 292 38.12 -55.13 -2.21
C ASP A 292 36.69 -55.29 -2.75
N PHE A 293 36.14 -56.50 -2.59
CA PHE A 293 34.83 -56.87 -3.07
C PHE A 293 33.70 -56.14 -2.34
N ASN A 294 32.72 -55.63 -3.10
CA ASN A 294 31.49 -54.99 -2.59
C ASN A 294 31.74 -53.82 -1.60
N THR A 295 32.70 -52.96 -1.93
CA THR A 295 33.10 -51.78 -1.14
C THR A 295 32.46 -50.47 -1.61
N GLN A 296 31.86 -50.46 -2.80
CA GLN A 296 31.24 -49.28 -3.39
C GLN A 296 29.75 -49.49 -3.64
N SER A 297 29.00 -48.41 -3.42
CA SER A 297 27.58 -48.30 -3.73
C SER A 297 27.37 -47.18 -4.74
N PHE A 298 26.29 -47.25 -5.52
CA PHE A 298 25.97 -46.17 -6.45
C PHE A 298 25.51 -44.93 -5.68
N THR A 299 26.08 -43.78 -6.02
CA THR A 299 25.60 -42.47 -5.56
C THR A 299 24.26 -42.12 -6.23
N GLU A 300 23.49 -41.23 -5.62
CA GLU A 300 22.22 -40.74 -6.17
C GLU A 300 22.35 -40.22 -7.61
N ALA A 301 23.45 -39.51 -7.91
CA ALA A 301 23.73 -39.02 -9.26
C ALA A 301 24.00 -40.14 -10.28
N GLN A 302 24.59 -41.26 -9.84
CA GLN A 302 24.88 -42.42 -10.69
C GLN A 302 23.63 -43.27 -10.96
N LEU A 303 22.65 -43.25 -10.04
CA LEU A 303 21.39 -43.95 -10.16
C LEU A 303 20.35 -43.20 -11.02
N LYS A 304 20.57 -41.93 -11.38
CA LYS A 304 19.69 -41.15 -12.27
C LYS A 304 19.67 -41.76 -13.68
N GLY A 305 18.82 -42.77 -13.84
CA GLY A 305 18.70 -43.63 -15.03
C GLY A 305 18.18 -45.04 -14.73
N GLY A 306 18.36 -45.54 -13.50
CA GLY A 306 17.67 -46.70 -12.95
C GLY A 306 16.41 -46.30 -12.19
N ALA A 307 15.58 -47.28 -11.82
CA ALA A 307 14.34 -47.06 -11.06
C ALA A 307 14.64 -46.62 -9.61
N ILE A 308 14.98 -45.34 -9.41
CA ILE A 308 14.93 -44.67 -8.10
C ILE A 308 13.46 -44.38 -7.81
N GLN A 309 12.93 -44.92 -6.71
CA GLN A 309 11.68 -44.40 -6.14
C GLN A 309 12.05 -43.19 -5.28
N VAL A 310 11.69 -42.00 -5.76
CA VAL A 310 11.74 -40.78 -4.97
C VAL A 310 10.35 -40.63 -4.37
N GLU A 311 10.20 -40.83 -3.07
CA GLU A 311 8.99 -40.46 -2.36
C GLU A 311 9.14 -39.03 -1.83
N GLN A 312 8.16 -38.19 -2.12
CA GLN A 312 7.98 -36.93 -1.41
C GLN A 312 7.15 -37.24 -0.17
N LYS A 313 7.66 -36.93 1.02
CA LYS A 313 6.89 -37.01 2.26
C LYS A 313 6.74 -35.62 2.83
N ALA A 314 5.57 -35.36 3.42
CA ALA A 314 5.37 -34.17 4.24
C ALA A 314 6.51 -34.08 5.25
N ALA A 315 7.23 -32.96 5.26
CA ALA A 315 8.22 -32.68 6.27
C ALA A 315 7.47 -32.41 7.58
N LYS A 316 7.01 -33.48 8.25
CA LYS A 316 6.16 -33.41 9.46
C LYS A 316 6.75 -32.54 10.57
N GLU A 317 8.03 -32.20 10.49
CA GLU A 317 8.78 -31.49 11.51
C GLU A 317 9.33 -30.12 11.09
N ILE A 318 9.13 -29.64 9.85
CA ILE A 318 9.67 -28.34 9.39
C ILE A 318 8.60 -27.52 8.67
N THR A 319 8.33 -26.34 9.20
CA THR A 319 7.43 -25.33 8.63
C THR A 319 8.15 -23.99 8.45
N ALA A 320 7.44 -22.91 8.13
CA ALA A 320 8.02 -21.57 7.99
C ALA A 320 8.96 -21.17 9.13
N PHE A 321 8.58 -21.43 10.39
CA PHE A 321 9.33 -20.97 11.56
C PHE A 321 9.23 -21.84 12.82
N TRP A 322 8.63 -23.03 12.76
CA TRP A 322 8.60 -23.96 13.90
C TRP A 322 8.94 -25.39 13.52
N THR A 323 9.43 -26.13 14.50
CA THR A 323 9.61 -27.58 14.43
C THR A 323 8.92 -28.25 15.60
N ILE A 324 8.30 -29.40 15.37
CA ILE A 324 7.75 -30.26 16.43
C ILE A 324 8.60 -31.52 16.45
N ASN A 325 9.25 -31.81 17.58
CA ASN A 325 10.02 -33.04 17.68
C ASN A 325 9.11 -34.26 17.93
N GLU A 326 9.66 -35.46 17.82
CA GLU A 326 8.98 -36.74 18.11
C GLU A 326 8.26 -36.79 19.48
N LYS A 327 8.68 -35.96 20.45
CA LYS A 327 8.08 -35.87 21.79
C LYS A 327 6.97 -34.82 21.89
N GLY A 328 6.56 -34.22 20.77
CA GLY A 328 5.53 -33.18 20.71
C GLY A 328 5.97 -31.81 21.24
N ARG A 329 7.27 -31.59 21.50
CA ARG A 329 7.76 -30.27 21.93
C ARG A 329 7.94 -29.36 20.74
N VAL A 330 7.34 -28.18 20.82
CA VAL A 330 7.48 -27.11 19.83
C VAL A 330 8.77 -26.34 20.07
N LYS A 331 9.51 -26.09 18.99
CA LYS A 331 10.65 -25.16 18.95
C LYS A 331 10.35 -24.11 17.88
N ILE A 332 10.42 -22.84 18.27
CA ILE A 332 10.29 -21.70 17.35
C ILE A 332 11.69 -21.26 16.90
N ASP A 333 11.90 -21.19 15.59
CA ASP A 333 13.05 -20.50 14.99
C ASP A 333 12.76 -19.00 15.00
N THR A 334 13.48 -18.26 15.83
CA THR A 334 13.25 -16.83 16.04
C THR A 334 13.52 -15.98 14.81
N GLN A 335 14.52 -16.35 14.00
CA GLN A 335 14.85 -15.60 12.79
C GLN A 335 13.78 -15.80 11.74
N GLN A 336 13.36 -17.03 11.54
CA GLN A 336 12.31 -17.37 10.59
C GLN A 336 10.95 -16.81 11.03
N PHE A 337 10.69 -16.74 12.34
CA PHE A 337 9.49 -16.14 12.88
C PHE A 337 9.41 -14.63 12.56
N LEU A 338 10.51 -13.90 12.76
CA LEU A 338 10.60 -12.49 12.36
C LEU A 338 10.49 -12.32 10.84
N ASN A 339 11.10 -13.22 10.06
CA ASN A 339 11.00 -13.22 8.60
C ASN A 339 9.55 -13.46 8.14
N PHE A 340 8.82 -14.35 8.79
CA PHE A 340 7.40 -14.60 8.53
C PHE A 340 6.55 -13.36 8.80
N ILE A 341 6.72 -12.73 9.97
CA ILE A 341 6.01 -11.49 10.32
C ILE A 341 6.34 -10.39 9.28
N ALA A 342 7.61 -10.21 8.95
CA ALA A 342 8.04 -9.23 7.96
C ALA A 342 7.52 -9.51 6.54
N ALA A 343 7.45 -10.78 6.13
CA ALA A 343 6.93 -11.18 4.84
C ALA A 343 5.43 -10.89 4.71
N ASN A 344 4.69 -10.98 5.82
CA ASN A 344 3.29 -10.54 5.94
C ASN A 344 3.15 -9.01 6.01
N GLY A 345 4.14 -8.23 5.59
CA GLY A 345 4.03 -6.77 5.50
C GLY A 345 4.23 -6.00 6.81
N PHE A 346 4.45 -6.68 7.94
CA PHE A 346 4.69 -6.01 9.21
C PHE A 346 6.11 -5.46 9.32
N GLY A 347 6.25 -4.27 9.90
CA GLY A 347 7.53 -3.63 10.09
C GLY A 347 7.49 -2.48 11.08
N ILE A 348 8.55 -1.67 11.05
CA ILE A 348 8.73 -0.52 11.93
C ILE A 348 8.74 0.76 11.11
N TYR A 349 7.98 1.76 11.55
CA TYR A 349 7.97 3.10 10.97
C TYR A 349 8.42 4.16 11.98
N ARG A 350 9.14 5.17 11.50
CA ARG A 350 9.53 6.37 12.25
C ARG A 350 9.33 7.60 11.39
N GLN A 351 8.74 8.65 11.98
CA GLN A 351 8.49 9.92 11.29
C GLN A 351 9.80 10.62 10.91
N SER A 352 10.83 10.50 11.75
CA SER A 352 12.16 11.06 11.50
C SER A 352 13.25 10.15 12.03
N ARG A 353 14.42 10.14 11.38
CA ARG A 353 15.61 9.43 11.87
C ARG A 353 16.07 9.89 13.25
N GLN A 354 15.71 11.11 13.65
CA GLN A 354 16.05 11.68 14.97
C GLN A 354 15.09 11.22 16.08
N GLU A 355 13.96 10.61 15.72
CA GLU A 355 12.97 10.16 16.69
C GLU A 355 13.35 8.79 17.27
N ALA A 356 13.43 8.71 18.60
CA ALA A 356 13.74 7.47 19.31
C ALA A 356 12.56 6.49 19.32
N LYS A 357 11.34 7.02 19.27
CA LYS A 357 10.10 6.24 19.28
C LYS A 357 9.76 5.81 17.85
N PHE A 358 9.16 4.64 17.74
CA PHE A 358 8.70 4.07 16.48
C PHE A 358 7.30 3.48 16.67
N ASN A 359 6.60 3.31 15.56
CA ASN A 359 5.33 2.58 15.52
C ASN A 359 5.55 1.27 14.77
N PHE A 360 4.80 0.24 15.15
CA PHE A 360 4.64 -0.91 14.27
C PHE A 360 3.64 -0.55 13.19
N VAL A 361 3.91 -1.02 11.98
CA VAL A 361 3.04 -0.80 10.83
C VAL A 361 2.81 -2.11 10.11
N HIS A 362 1.65 -2.23 9.46
CA HIS A 362 1.36 -3.27 8.51
C HIS A 362 1.22 -2.62 7.14
N VAL A 363 2.00 -3.08 6.16
CA VAL A 363 1.94 -2.60 4.79
C VAL A 363 1.39 -3.68 3.87
N HIS A 364 0.21 -3.43 3.32
CA HIS A 364 -0.48 -4.30 2.38
C HIS A 364 -1.05 -3.45 1.24
N ASN A 365 -0.89 -3.87 -0.02
CA ASN A 365 -1.38 -3.15 -1.19
C ASN A 365 -1.06 -1.63 -1.19
N MET A 366 0.19 -1.22 -0.90
CA MET A 366 0.60 0.18 -0.73
C MET A 366 -0.08 0.96 0.42
N VAL A 367 -1.00 0.34 1.15
CA VAL A 367 -1.67 0.89 2.33
C VAL A 367 -0.78 0.66 3.54
N VAL A 368 -0.57 1.72 4.32
CA VAL A 368 0.14 1.66 5.59
C VAL A 368 -0.87 1.83 6.70
N ASP A 369 -0.94 0.83 7.57
CA ASP A 369 -1.74 0.87 8.80
C ASP A 369 -0.82 0.89 10.01
N ILE A 370 -1.14 1.70 11.02
CA ILE A 370 -0.43 1.70 12.30
C ILE A 370 -1.06 0.63 13.16
N VAL A 371 -0.27 -0.39 13.54
CA VAL A 371 -0.76 -1.55 14.27
C VAL A 371 -0.14 -1.68 15.65
N THR A 372 -0.86 -2.35 16.53
CA THR A 372 -0.44 -2.74 17.85
C THR A 372 0.22 -4.12 17.84
N ILE A 373 0.99 -4.41 18.88
CA ILE A 373 1.55 -5.75 19.12
C ILE A 373 0.45 -6.82 19.21
N VAL A 374 -0.73 -6.46 19.72
CA VAL A 374 -1.87 -7.37 19.85
C VAL A 374 -2.39 -7.80 18.48
N GLU A 375 -2.43 -6.88 17.52
CA GLU A 375 -2.83 -7.18 16.13
C GLU A 375 -1.81 -8.06 15.42
N ILE A 376 -0.51 -7.82 15.61
CA ILE A 376 0.54 -8.72 15.12
C ILE A 376 0.38 -10.13 15.72
N LYS A 377 0.13 -10.21 17.04
CA LYS A 377 -0.10 -11.48 17.73
C LYS A 377 -1.32 -12.22 17.19
N ARG A 378 -2.43 -11.51 16.99
CA ARG A 378 -3.65 -12.07 16.42
C ARG A 378 -3.41 -12.62 15.01
N HIS A 379 -2.75 -11.86 14.14
CA HIS A 379 -2.40 -12.31 12.79
C HIS A 379 -1.63 -13.64 12.80
N VAL A 380 -0.61 -13.74 13.65
CA VAL A 380 0.19 -14.96 13.80
C VAL A 380 -0.64 -16.13 14.35
N LEU A 381 -1.50 -15.89 15.35
CA LEU A 381 -2.29 -16.96 15.97
C LEU A 381 -3.42 -17.46 15.05
N ASP A 382 -4.11 -16.56 14.36
CA ASP A 382 -5.16 -16.90 13.38
C ASP A 382 -4.58 -17.75 12.25
N TYR A 383 -3.33 -17.46 11.88
CA TYR A 383 -2.58 -18.24 10.92
C TYR A 383 -2.26 -19.66 11.45
N VAL A 384 -1.64 -19.79 12.63
CA VAL A 384 -1.29 -21.12 13.20
C VAL A 384 -2.55 -21.96 13.48
N GLN A 385 -3.66 -21.31 13.81
CA GLN A 385 -4.94 -21.98 14.03
C GLN A 385 -5.53 -22.56 12.74
N ARG A 386 -5.47 -21.84 11.61
CA ARG A 386 -5.94 -22.33 10.30
C ARG A 386 -5.21 -23.60 9.86
N GLU A 387 -3.93 -23.69 10.21
CA GLU A 387 -3.08 -24.86 9.95
C GLU A 387 -3.34 -26.08 10.85
N GLY A 388 -4.27 -25.98 11.81
CA GLY A 388 -4.63 -27.11 12.67
C GLY A 388 -3.52 -27.52 13.66
N MET A 389 -2.53 -26.66 13.92
CA MET A 389 -1.37 -26.99 14.76
C MET A 389 -1.54 -26.53 16.22
N THR A 390 -2.48 -27.14 16.95
CA THR A 390 -2.80 -26.78 18.35
C THR A 390 -1.58 -26.65 19.27
N PRO A 391 -0.57 -27.55 19.26
CA PRO A 391 0.59 -27.42 20.14
C PRO A 391 1.40 -26.14 19.90
N VAL A 392 1.45 -25.67 18.66
CA VAL A 392 2.18 -24.45 18.27
C VAL A 392 1.39 -23.22 18.68
N PHE A 393 0.08 -23.26 18.50
CA PHE A 393 -0.83 -22.22 18.98
C PHE A 393 -0.67 -22.01 20.48
N ASP A 394 -0.71 -23.09 21.27
CA ASP A 394 -0.56 -23.06 22.73
C ASP A 394 0.80 -22.49 23.14
N GLU A 395 1.88 -22.94 22.48
CA GLU A 395 3.25 -22.46 22.73
C GLU A 395 3.38 -20.94 22.50
N LEU A 396 2.88 -20.42 21.37
CA LEU A 396 2.91 -18.99 21.03
C LEU A 396 1.98 -18.17 21.92
N GLN A 397 0.82 -18.72 22.27
CA GLN A 397 -0.16 -18.05 23.12
C GLN A 397 0.36 -17.89 24.55
N MET A 398 1.02 -18.91 25.11
CA MET A 398 1.59 -18.91 26.45
C MET A 398 2.89 -18.10 26.55
N LYS A 399 3.74 -18.11 25.52
CA LYS A 399 5.05 -17.43 25.55
C LYS A 399 4.99 -16.03 24.93
N ASN A 400 4.60 -15.06 25.74
CA ASN A 400 4.51 -13.65 25.33
C ASN A 400 5.83 -13.02 24.84
N ARG A 401 7.00 -13.62 25.15
CA ARG A 401 8.32 -13.10 24.73
C ARG A 401 8.45 -12.82 23.22
N TYR A 402 7.72 -13.57 22.38
CA TYR A 402 7.73 -13.39 20.93
C TYR A 402 6.91 -12.18 20.46
N PHE A 403 6.05 -11.67 21.34
CA PHE A 403 5.18 -10.52 21.13
C PHE A 403 5.49 -9.42 22.15
N GLU A 404 6.77 -9.27 22.50
CA GLU A 404 7.26 -8.14 23.28
C GLU A 404 7.91 -7.11 22.37
N ASN A 405 7.84 -5.83 22.75
CA ASN A 405 8.47 -4.75 21.99
C ASN A 405 9.99 -4.97 21.80
N THR A 406 10.65 -5.58 22.78
CA THR A 406 12.08 -5.93 22.76
C THR A 406 12.43 -7.00 21.73
N PHE A 407 11.50 -7.87 21.37
CA PHE A 407 11.68 -8.90 20.36
C PHE A 407 11.29 -8.38 18.97
N LEU A 408 10.12 -7.73 18.86
CA LEU A 408 9.58 -7.23 17.59
C LEU A 408 10.32 -5.98 17.07
N ASN A 409 11.11 -5.28 17.88
CA ASN A 409 11.94 -4.18 17.41
C ASN A 409 13.04 -4.60 16.40
N ALA A 410 13.25 -5.90 16.21
CA ALA A 410 14.12 -6.48 15.19
C ALA A 410 13.47 -6.55 13.79
N LEU A 411 12.18 -6.24 13.67
CA LEU A 411 11.49 -6.14 12.39
C LEU A 411 12.11 -5.04 11.51
N PRO A 412 12.04 -5.18 10.17
CA PRO A 412 12.64 -4.23 9.25
C PRO A 412 11.99 -2.84 9.36
N MET A 413 12.79 -1.79 9.19
CA MET A 413 12.25 -0.44 9.00
C MET A 413 11.63 -0.31 7.61
N ILE A 414 10.44 0.25 7.56
CA ILE A 414 9.70 0.53 6.33
C ILE A 414 9.85 2.01 5.98
N ASP A 415 10.32 2.27 4.75
CA ASP A 415 10.39 3.61 4.17
C ASP A 415 9.03 3.97 3.56
N VAL A 416 8.24 4.80 4.26
CA VAL A 416 6.91 5.22 3.82
C VAL A 416 7.02 6.45 2.93
N GLN A 417 6.85 6.24 1.63
CA GLN A 417 6.82 7.32 0.63
C GLN A 417 5.37 7.75 0.36
N GLN A 418 4.84 8.62 1.21
CA GLN A 418 3.42 9.01 1.15
C GLN A 418 3.05 9.74 -0.16
N ILE A 419 1.95 9.31 -0.78
CA ILE A 419 1.28 10.02 -1.88
C ILE A 419 0.63 11.32 -1.38
N ARG A 420 0.78 12.41 -2.15
CA ARG A 420 0.24 13.73 -1.78
C ARG A 420 -0.34 14.41 -3.00
N ASP A 421 -1.33 15.28 -2.76
CA ASP A 421 -1.91 16.11 -3.81
C ASP A 421 -0.84 16.99 -4.46
N GLU A 422 -0.94 17.12 -5.77
CA GLU A 422 -0.07 17.97 -6.59
C GLU A 422 -0.72 19.34 -6.81
N LYS A 423 -0.02 20.27 -7.44
CA LYS A 423 -0.52 21.65 -7.62
C LYS A 423 -1.87 21.70 -8.34
N ASP A 424 -2.08 20.83 -9.29
CA ASP A 424 -3.18 20.78 -10.26
C ASP A 424 -4.00 19.49 -10.18
N LYS A 425 -3.67 18.60 -9.23
CA LYS A 425 -4.34 17.31 -9.04
C LYS A 425 -4.61 17.00 -7.57
N SER A 426 -5.75 16.37 -7.30
CA SER A 426 -6.10 15.79 -6.00
C SER A 426 -6.28 14.28 -6.15
N PHE A 427 -5.77 13.50 -5.19
CA PHE A 427 -5.95 12.05 -5.14
C PHE A 427 -6.96 11.69 -4.05
N ILE A 428 -8.01 10.95 -4.41
CA ILE A 428 -9.04 10.46 -3.46
C ILE A 428 -9.07 8.95 -3.49
N PHE A 429 -8.81 8.33 -2.33
CA PHE A 429 -8.54 6.90 -2.20
C PHE A 429 -9.76 6.15 -1.67
N PHE A 430 -10.05 5.01 -2.31
CA PHE A 430 -11.01 3.99 -1.88
C PHE A 430 -10.27 2.67 -1.71
N GLU A 431 -10.94 1.63 -1.22
CA GLU A 431 -10.31 0.36 -0.82
C GLU A 431 -9.37 -0.22 -1.91
N ASP A 432 -9.85 -0.34 -3.15
CA ASP A 432 -9.08 -0.97 -4.25
C ASP A 432 -8.61 -0.01 -5.36
N PHE A 433 -9.06 1.24 -5.32
CA PHE A 433 -8.85 2.20 -6.40
C PHE A 433 -8.81 3.63 -5.89
N TYR A 434 -8.33 4.54 -6.72
CA TYR A 434 -8.36 5.97 -6.41
C TYR A 434 -8.77 6.78 -7.64
N TYR A 435 -9.26 7.99 -7.39
CA TYR A 435 -9.47 8.97 -8.46
C TYR A 435 -8.37 10.03 -8.43
N GLU A 436 -7.79 10.32 -9.59
CA GLU A 436 -7.11 11.60 -9.83
C GLU A 436 -8.14 12.62 -10.29
N ILE A 437 -8.24 13.74 -9.57
CA ILE A 437 -9.17 14.82 -9.87
C ILE A 437 -8.37 16.05 -10.27
N THR A 438 -8.66 16.56 -11.46
CA THR A 438 -8.09 17.79 -12.03
C THR A 438 -9.21 18.78 -12.30
N LYS A 439 -8.90 20.05 -12.63
CA LYS A 439 -9.94 21.00 -13.04
C LYS A 439 -10.81 20.50 -14.21
N ASP A 440 -10.21 19.72 -15.11
CA ASP A 440 -10.82 19.31 -16.38
C ASP A 440 -11.71 18.05 -16.20
N GLY A 441 -11.47 17.25 -15.15
CA GLY A 441 -12.24 16.03 -14.89
C GLY A 441 -11.59 15.13 -13.85
N GLN A 442 -12.08 13.89 -13.79
CA GLN A 442 -11.61 12.86 -12.88
C GLN A 442 -11.37 11.55 -13.63
N GLU A 443 -10.34 10.82 -13.26
CA GLU A 443 -9.95 9.54 -13.87
C GLU A 443 -9.63 8.51 -12.78
N LYS A 444 -10.07 7.27 -12.99
CA LYS A 444 -9.98 6.16 -12.03
C LYS A 444 -8.72 5.34 -12.30
N PHE A 445 -7.95 5.08 -11.24
CA PHE A 445 -6.71 4.30 -11.26
C PHE A 445 -6.73 3.22 -10.18
N THR A 446 -5.84 2.24 -10.28
CA THR A 446 -5.66 1.23 -9.23
C THR A 446 -4.34 1.46 -8.50
N TYR A 447 -4.16 0.85 -7.33
CA TYR A 447 -3.02 1.17 -6.45
C TYR A 447 -1.64 0.83 -7.06
N ILE A 448 -1.59 0.00 -8.10
CA ILE A 448 -0.36 -0.21 -8.89
C ILE A 448 0.17 1.11 -9.46
N ASP A 449 -0.72 2.01 -9.87
CA ASP A 449 -0.38 3.28 -10.51
C ASP A 449 0.33 4.26 -9.55
N LEU A 450 0.39 3.94 -8.24
CA LEU A 450 1.08 4.74 -7.23
C LEU A 450 2.61 4.75 -7.35
N LYS A 451 3.20 3.85 -8.16
CA LYS A 451 4.66 3.79 -8.42
C LYS A 451 5.48 3.62 -7.15
N GLY A 452 5.02 2.73 -6.28
CA GLY A 452 5.64 2.44 -4.99
C GLY A 452 5.47 3.52 -3.91
N ARG A 453 4.63 4.53 -4.19
CA ARG A 453 4.16 5.47 -3.17
C ARG A 453 3.05 4.83 -2.34
N HIS A 454 2.95 5.26 -1.09
CA HIS A 454 2.11 4.67 -0.07
C HIS A 454 0.98 5.61 0.33
N ILE A 455 -0.13 5.07 0.82
CA ILE A 455 -1.24 5.81 1.40
C ILE A 455 -1.50 5.30 2.82
N TRP A 456 -1.86 6.19 3.75
CA TRP A 456 -2.27 5.75 5.09
C TRP A 456 -3.69 5.19 5.05
N LYS A 457 -3.96 4.11 5.78
CA LYS A 457 -5.30 3.52 5.84
C LYS A 457 -6.37 4.52 6.28
N SER A 458 -6.05 5.40 7.24
CA SER A 458 -6.95 6.47 7.71
C SER A 458 -7.24 7.56 6.67
N GLN A 459 -6.52 7.57 5.53
CA GLN A 459 -6.75 8.48 4.40
C GLN A 459 -7.59 7.84 3.28
N ILE A 460 -7.99 6.58 3.44
CA ILE A 460 -8.92 5.88 2.55
C ILE A 460 -10.35 6.23 2.98
N CYS A 461 -11.21 6.54 2.01
CA CYS A 461 -12.61 6.86 2.24
C CYS A 461 -13.32 5.69 2.93
N SER A 462 -14.11 5.97 3.97
CA SER A 462 -14.85 4.95 4.73
C SER A 462 -15.97 4.29 3.93
N HIS A 463 -16.47 4.96 2.89
CA HIS A 463 -17.51 4.46 1.99
C HIS A 463 -16.97 4.47 0.55
N THR A 464 -17.44 3.53 -0.26
CA THR A 464 -17.03 3.44 -1.66
C THR A 464 -17.91 4.29 -2.57
N ILE A 465 -17.35 4.72 -3.71
CA ILE A 465 -18.09 5.28 -4.84
C ILE A 465 -18.18 4.23 -5.94
N THR A 466 -19.39 3.87 -6.36
CA THR A 466 -19.59 2.91 -7.46
C THR A 466 -19.67 3.59 -8.82
N LYS A 467 -20.17 4.83 -8.87
CA LYS A 467 -20.32 5.64 -10.08
C LYS A 467 -20.38 7.13 -9.74
N VAL A 468 -19.89 7.97 -10.65
CA VAL A 468 -20.12 9.42 -10.59
C VAL A 468 -21.52 9.71 -11.13
N VAL A 469 -22.32 10.47 -10.38
CA VAL A 469 -23.73 10.73 -10.67
C VAL A 469 -24.05 12.24 -10.59
N PRO A 470 -25.15 12.70 -11.19
CA PRO A 470 -25.69 14.03 -10.88
C PRO A 470 -25.95 14.18 -9.38
N TYR A 471 -25.52 15.29 -8.80
CA TYR A 471 -25.63 15.58 -7.36
C TYR A 471 -26.47 16.83 -7.07
N GLN A 472 -26.87 17.58 -8.11
CA GLN A 472 -27.46 18.91 -7.99
C GLN A 472 -28.74 18.91 -7.16
N GLU A 473 -29.56 17.87 -7.31
CA GLU A 473 -30.82 17.69 -6.59
C GLU A 473 -30.66 16.86 -5.30
N HIS A 474 -29.44 16.42 -4.98
CA HIS A 474 -29.20 15.63 -3.76
C HIS A 474 -29.31 16.50 -2.51
N ASP A 475 -29.89 15.93 -1.46
CA ASP A 475 -30.22 16.60 -0.19
C ASP A 475 -29.01 17.33 0.41
N PHE A 476 -27.80 16.76 0.33
CA PHE A 476 -26.61 17.41 0.90
C PHE A 476 -26.18 18.65 0.12
N ASN A 477 -26.25 18.61 -1.21
CA ASN A 477 -25.96 19.78 -2.03
C ASN A 477 -26.99 20.90 -1.78
N MET A 478 -28.27 20.52 -1.70
CA MET A 478 -29.37 21.44 -1.39
C MET A 478 -29.23 22.04 0.01
N PHE A 479 -28.85 21.22 1.00
CA PHE A 479 -28.50 21.68 2.34
C PHE A 479 -27.42 22.75 2.32
N VAL A 480 -26.30 22.55 1.60
CA VAL A 480 -25.23 23.55 1.53
C VAL A 480 -25.72 24.86 0.89
N TYR A 481 -26.52 24.77 -0.18
CA TYR A 481 -27.12 25.95 -0.82
C TYR A 481 -28.06 26.72 0.13
N ASN A 482 -28.92 25.99 0.84
CA ASN A 482 -29.87 26.53 1.80
C ASN A 482 -29.17 27.14 3.02
N ALA A 483 -28.19 26.45 3.59
CA ALA A 483 -27.38 26.94 4.71
C ALA A 483 -26.64 28.24 4.35
N MET A 484 -26.27 28.41 3.09
CA MET A 484 -25.70 29.65 2.54
C MET A 484 -26.73 30.73 2.21
N GLY A 485 -27.99 30.57 2.63
CA GLY A 485 -29.06 31.55 2.47
C GLY A 485 -29.64 31.60 1.05
N LYS A 486 -29.52 30.50 0.29
CA LYS A 486 -29.95 30.42 -1.12
C LYS A 486 -29.30 31.49 -1.99
N ASP A 487 -28.07 31.85 -1.63
CA ASP A 487 -27.24 32.84 -2.32
C ASP A 487 -26.15 32.11 -3.12
N GLN A 488 -26.15 32.32 -4.44
CA GLN A 488 -25.25 31.62 -5.34
C GLN A 488 -23.77 31.93 -5.09
N ASP A 489 -23.43 33.18 -4.74
CA ASP A 489 -22.05 33.58 -4.50
C ASP A 489 -21.54 32.97 -3.18
N LYS A 490 -22.38 32.93 -2.14
CA LYS A 490 -22.06 32.26 -0.87
C LYS A 490 -21.95 30.75 -1.03
N TYR A 491 -22.85 30.13 -1.80
CA TYR A 491 -22.79 28.71 -2.13
C TYR A 491 -21.49 28.35 -2.87
N LEU A 492 -21.10 29.15 -3.87
CA LEU A 492 -19.83 28.95 -4.57
C LEU A 492 -18.62 29.18 -3.66
N ALA A 493 -18.68 30.14 -2.73
CA ALA A 493 -17.66 30.33 -1.71
C ALA A 493 -17.51 29.08 -0.83
N ALA A 494 -18.61 28.53 -0.31
CA ALA A 494 -18.63 27.30 0.48
C ALA A 494 -18.09 26.09 -0.30
N CYS A 495 -18.52 25.89 -1.54
CA CYS A 495 -18.03 24.81 -2.40
C CYS A 495 -16.53 24.94 -2.66
N SER A 496 -16.04 26.15 -2.95
CA SER A 496 -14.60 26.39 -3.13
C SER A 496 -13.80 26.18 -1.84
N ALA A 497 -14.40 26.44 -0.67
CA ALA A 497 -13.80 26.20 0.63
C ALA A 497 -13.67 24.71 0.93
N LEU A 498 -14.72 23.91 0.66
CA LEU A 498 -14.66 22.45 0.73
C LEU A 498 -13.60 21.91 -0.21
N GLY A 499 -13.57 22.36 -1.47
CA GLY A 499 -12.54 21.99 -2.44
C GLY A 499 -11.11 22.33 -1.97
N TYR A 500 -10.92 23.52 -1.39
CA TYR A 500 -9.65 23.91 -0.78
C TYR A 500 -9.28 23.01 0.40
N MET A 501 -10.22 22.67 1.29
CA MET A 501 -9.94 21.82 2.45
C MET A 501 -9.55 20.40 2.01
N ILE A 502 -10.22 19.86 0.98
CA ILE A 502 -9.94 18.53 0.44
C ILE A 502 -8.62 18.49 -0.32
N HIS A 503 -8.30 19.51 -1.13
CA HIS A 503 -7.03 19.57 -1.87
C HIS A 503 -5.87 19.90 -0.93
N THR A 504 -5.12 18.90 -0.48
CA THR A 504 -4.11 19.03 0.59
C THR A 504 -2.84 19.76 0.19
N TYR A 505 -2.62 20.04 -1.10
CA TYR A 505 -1.46 20.80 -1.56
C TYR A 505 -1.43 22.21 -0.97
N LYS A 506 -0.29 22.61 -0.41
CA LYS A 506 -0.11 23.90 0.28
C LYS A 506 0.93 24.78 -0.40
N LYS A 507 0.58 26.07 -0.51
CA LYS A 507 1.52 27.16 -0.83
C LYS A 507 1.42 28.20 0.27
N LYS A 508 2.56 28.59 0.87
CA LYS A 508 2.60 29.54 2.01
C LYS A 508 1.78 30.80 1.78
N ARG A 509 1.88 31.41 0.60
CA ARG A 509 1.14 32.64 0.24
C ARG A 509 -0.38 32.47 0.07
N LEU A 510 -0.86 31.24 -0.11
CA LEU A 510 -2.27 30.89 -0.31
C LEU A 510 -2.88 30.22 0.93
N ALA A 511 -2.10 29.97 1.97
CA ALA A 511 -2.56 29.29 3.17
C ALA A 511 -3.59 30.16 3.91
N LYS A 512 -4.80 29.63 4.02
CA LYS A 512 -5.92 30.25 4.75
C LYS A 512 -6.50 29.30 5.78
N LEU A 513 -6.98 29.87 6.88
CA LEU A 513 -7.93 29.28 7.81
C LEU A 513 -9.33 29.42 7.21
N VAL A 514 -10.08 28.31 7.10
CA VAL A 514 -11.51 28.36 6.77
C VAL A 514 -12.28 28.55 8.07
N TYR A 515 -13.08 29.61 8.16
CA TYR A 515 -13.80 30.01 9.37
C TYR A 515 -15.29 30.15 9.07
N ALA A 516 -16.09 29.28 9.66
CA ALA A 516 -17.54 29.31 9.54
C ALA A 516 -18.18 29.96 10.77
N CYS A 517 -19.04 30.96 10.57
CA CYS A 517 -19.80 31.59 11.64
C CYS A 517 -21.23 31.91 11.21
N GLU A 518 -22.04 32.40 12.14
CA GLU A 518 -23.40 32.87 11.86
C GLU A 518 -23.37 34.24 11.16
N ALA A 519 -24.29 34.46 10.23
CA ALA A 519 -24.50 35.75 9.60
C ALA A 519 -25.05 36.74 10.66
N GLY A 520 -24.21 37.69 11.08
CA GLY A 520 -24.43 38.49 12.29
C GLY A 520 -25.56 39.53 12.27
N ILE A 521 -26.81 39.14 12.03
CA ILE A 521 -27.99 39.89 12.48
C ILE A 521 -28.44 39.38 13.86
N THR A 522 -28.28 38.08 14.14
CA THR A 522 -28.58 37.44 15.44
C THR A 522 -27.62 37.81 16.59
N GLU A 523 -26.41 38.30 16.29
CA GLU A 523 -25.46 38.80 17.32
C GLU A 523 -25.99 40.05 18.06
N LEU A 524 -26.89 40.83 17.45
CA LEU A 524 -27.39 42.10 18.02
C LEU A 524 -28.49 41.89 19.07
N ASP A 525 -29.25 40.80 18.97
CA ASP A 525 -30.35 40.48 19.89
C ASP A 525 -29.93 39.55 21.04
N GLY A 526 -28.63 39.20 21.13
CA GLY A 526 -28.12 38.28 22.15
C GLY A 526 -28.58 36.83 22.01
N MET A 527 -29.32 36.51 20.94
CA MET A 527 -29.80 35.15 20.63
C MET A 527 -28.82 34.45 19.69
N ALA A 528 -27.64 34.09 20.20
CA ALA A 528 -26.78 33.14 19.49
C ALA A 528 -27.56 31.84 19.30
N SER A 529 -27.91 31.51 18.06
CA SER A 529 -28.83 30.42 17.75
C SER A 529 -28.03 29.33 17.05
N GLY A 530 -27.50 28.41 17.86
CA GLY A 530 -26.89 27.18 17.35
C GLY A 530 -27.85 26.42 16.43
N GLY A 531 -27.30 25.57 15.56
CA GLY A 531 -28.11 24.72 14.66
C GLY A 531 -28.17 25.19 13.20
N THR A 532 -27.30 26.10 12.77
CA THR A 532 -27.22 26.57 11.37
C THR A 532 -26.57 25.58 10.39
N GLY A 533 -26.09 24.42 10.86
CA GLY A 533 -25.49 23.38 10.01
C GLY A 533 -23.98 23.51 9.75
N LYS A 534 -23.27 24.40 10.46
CA LYS A 534 -21.80 24.58 10.33
C LYS A 534 -21.02 23.27 10.47
N ASN A 535 -21.35 22.49 11.50
CA ASN A 535 -20.67 21.23 11.81
C ASN A 535 -20.98 20.15 10.76
N LEU A 536 -22.25 20.06 10.34
CA LEU A 536 -22.69 19.12 9.31
C LEU A 536 -21.95 19.33 7.97
N MET A 537 -21.71 20.58 7.58
CA MET A 537 -20.92 20.86 6.37
C MET A 537 -19.47 20.36 6.49
N PHE A 538 -18.78 20.60 7.61
CA PHE A 538 -17.39 20.15 7.78
C PHE A 538 -17.25 18.66 8.09
N GLU A 539 -18.29 18.02 8.62
CA GLU A 539 -18.35 16.57 8.79
C GLU A 539 -18.17 15.84 7.46
N SER A 540 -18.70 16.38 6.36
CA SER A 540 -18.52 15.84 5.00
C SER A 540 -17.05 15.66 4.59
N LEU A 541 -16.12 16.44 5.18
CA LEU A 541 -14.69 16.31 4.90
C LEU A 541 -14.11 14.98 5.38
N SER A 542 -14.69 14.39 6.44
CA SER A 542 -14.24 13.11 6.99
C SER A 542 -14.47 11.92 6.06
N PHE A 543 -15.36 12.07 5.07
CA PHE A 543 -15.65 11.04 4.07
C PHE A 543 -14.59 10.94 2.97
N VAL A 544 -13.73 11.96 2.83
CA VAL A 544 -12.73 12.08 1.75
C VAL A 544 -11.30 12.31 2.25
N ARG A 545 -11.14 12.68 3.52
CA ARG A 545 -9.85 13.02 4.14
C ARG A 545 -9.80 12.57 5.59
N SER A 546 -8.59 12.28 6.07
CA SER A 546 -8.34 12.07 7.51
C SER A 546 -8.51 13.39 8.27
N VAL A 547 -9.56 13.48 9.09
CA VAL A 547 -9.92 14.66 9.88
C VAL A 547 -9.74 14.36 11.37
N VAL A 548 -9.04 15.25 12.08
CA VAL A 548 -9.03 15.27 13.55
C VAL A 548 -9.93 16.41 14.03
N ASN A 549 -10.98 16.06 14.76
CA ASN A 549 -11.85 17.02 15.42
C ASN A 549 -11.24 17.44 16.77
N VAL A 550 -11.25 18.75 17.06
CA VAL A 550 -10.77 19.34 18.30
C VAL A 550 -11.86 20.23 18.88
N ASP A 551 -12.16 20.07 20.16
CA ASP A 551 -13.08 20.95 20.88
C ASP A 551 -12.44 22.33 21.09
N GLY A 552 -13.04 23.36 20.48
CA GLY A 552 -12.65 24.75 20.55
C GLY A 552 -12.88 25.42 21.90
N LYS A 553 -13.80 24.91 22.73
CA LYS A 553 -14.05 25.39 24.09
C LYS A 553 -13.00 24.87 25.06
N GLU A 554 -12.50 23.65 24.84
CA GLU A 554 -11.43 23.04 25.64
C GLU A 554 -10.00 23.46 25.23
N LEU A 555 -9.88 24.25 24.16
CA LEU A 555 -8.61 24.75 23.64
C LEU A 555 -7.97 25.83 24.54
N ASP A 556 -7.46 25.42 25.71
CA ASP A 556 -6.67 26.28 26.58
C ASP A 556 -5.33 26.63 25.91
N LYS A 557 -5.00 27.92 25.94
CA LYS A 557 -3.71 28.46 25.47
C LYS A 557 -2.53 27.84 26.22
N ARG A 558 -2.72 27.46 27.49
CA ARG A 558 -1.71 26.87 28.36
C ARG A 558 -1.54 25.38 28.15
N ASP A 559 -2.53 24.70 27.56
CA ASP A 559 -2.39 23.28 27.26
C ASP A 559 -1.45 23.09 26.06
N LYS A 560 -0.35 22.39 26.33
CA LYS A 560 0.64 22.02 25.34
C LYS A 560 0.21 20.77 24.55
N PHE A 561 -0.69 19.96 25.09
CA PHE A 561 -1.13 18.68 24.53
C PHE A 561 -2.42 18.75 23.69
N LYS A 562 -2.97 19.96 23.48
CA LYS A 562 -4.20 20.22 22.69
C LYS A 562 -4.24 19.65 21.28
N PHE A 563 -3.09 19.30 20.71
CA PHE A 563 -2.95 18.75 19.37
C PHE A 563 -2.35 17.33 19.36
N GLN A 564 -2.33 16.63 20.50
CA GLN A 564 -1.67 15.33 20.66
C GLN A 564 -2.21 14.23 19.73
N LEU A 565 -3.46 14.34 19.28
CA LEU A 565 -4.11 13.39 18.37
C LEU A 565 -3.63 13.52 16.92
N ILE A 566 -2.97 14.62 16.58
CA ILE A 566 -2.51 14.88 15.20
C ILE A 566 -1.30 13.98 14.90
N GLY A 567 -1.41 13.22 13.82
CA GLY A 567 -0.41 12.27 13.29
C GLY A 567 0.03 12.61 11.87
N ASP A 568 0.95 11.80 11.32
CA ASP A 568 1.44 11.93 9.94
C ASP A 568 0.38 11.70 8.86
N ASP A 569 -0.68 11.02 9.27
CA ASP A 569 -1.84 10.67 8.48
C ASP A 569 -2.93 11.75 8.53
N THR A 570 -2.88 12.70 9.47
CA THR A 570 -3.88 13.76 9.61
C THR A 570 -3.77 14.80 8.49
N GLN A 571 -4.85 14.99 7.72
CA GLN A 571 -4.89 15.94 6.60
C GLN A 571 -5.62 17.24 6.95
N ILE A 572 -6.62 17.16 7.83
CA ILE A 572 -7.45 18.29 8.24
C ILE A 572 -7.59 18.29 9.76
N VAL A 573 -7.50 19.48 10.35
CA VAL A 573 -7.90 19.75 11.74
C VAL A 573 -9.18 20.57 11.69
N ASN A 574 -10.25 20.03 12.25
CA ASN A 574 -11.51 20.73 12.40
C ASN A 574 -11.68 21.16 13.85
N ILE A 575 -11.73 22.47 14.10
CA ILE A 575 -11.87 23.04 15.45
C ILE A 575 -13.31 23.51 15.62
N ASP A 576 -14.08 22.76 16.39
CA ASP A 576 -15.50 23.03 16.60
C ASP A 576 -15.71 24.06 17.72
N ASP A 577 -16.69 24.96 17.59
CA ASP A 577 -17.05 25.96 18.60
C ASP A 577 -15.85 26.77 19.15
N TYR A 578 -14.99 27.28 18.27
CA TYR A 578 -13.82 28.05 18.67
C TYR A 578 -14.19 29.44 19.22
N GLU A 579 -13.80 29.71 20.47
CA GLU A 579 -14.04 30.99 21.15
C GLU A 579 -12.75 31.81 21.39
N GLY A 580 -11.59 31.26 21.02
CA GLY A 580 -10.27 31.83 21.28
C GLY A 580 -9.83 32.96 20.32
N ASP A 581 -8.57 33.39 20.44
CA ASP A 581 -7.97 34.37 19.54
C ASP A 581 -7.47 33.69 18.26
N ILE A 582 -8.16 33.92 17.15
CA ILE A 582 -7.88 33.37 15.82
C ILE A 582 -6.42 33.60 15.36
N LYS A 583 -5.76 34.66 15.86
CA LYS A 583 -4.34 34.91 15.56
C LYS A 583 -3.42 33.76 15.97
N GLU A 584 -3.82 32.98 16.96
CA GLU A 584 -3.05 31.80 17.40
C GLU A 584 -3.06 30.71 16.34
N LEU A 585 -4.20 30.50 15.68
CA LEU A 585 -4.33 29.57 14.56
C LEU A 585 -3.53 30.04 13.33
N PHE A 586 -3.36 31.36 13.15
CA PHE A 586 -2.58 31.91 12.04
C PHE A 586 -1.09 31.50 12.06
N THR A 587 -0.53 31.32 13.25
CA THR A 587 0.85 30.83 13.39
C THR A 587 0.98 29.39 12.89
N LYS A 588 -0.03 28.56 13.13
CA LYS A 588 -0.07 27.15 12.73
C LYS A 588 -0.31 26.97 11.23
N ILE A 589 -1.11 27.83 10.59
CA ILE A 589 -1.34 27.74 9.14
C ILE A 589 -0.17 28.25 8.29
N THR A 590 0.69 29.15 8.79
CA THR A 590 1.79 29.76 8.00
C THR A 590 3.20 29.31 8.43
N GLY A 591 3.33 28.75 9.63
CA GLY A 591 4.59 28.26 10.20
C GLY A 591 4.67 26.73 10.27
N HIS A 592 5.49 26.24 11.20
CA HIS A 592 5.56 24.82 11.54
C HIS A 592 4.38 24.41 12.40
N PHE A 593 3.82 23.23 12.13
CA PHE A 593 2.77 22.67 12.96
C PHE A 593 3.39 21.81 14.06
N GLU A 594 3.56 22.42 15.23
CA GLU A 594 4.12 21.74 16.39
C GLU A 594 3.06 20.91 17.13
N VAL A 595 3.43 19.68 17.48
CA VAL A 595 2.63 18.73 18.26
C VAL A 595 3.44 18.29 19.48
N GLU A 596 2.85 18.36 20.67
CA GLU A 596 3.42 17.79 21.89
C GLU A 596 2.55 16.62 22.34
N LYS A 597 3.16 15.46 22.60
CA LYS A 597 2.51 14.24 23.08
C LYS A 597 3.05 13.89 24.47
N LYS A 598 2.21 13.34 25.35
CA LYS A 598 2.63 12.97 26.71
C LYS A 598 3.82 12.00 26.65
N SER A 599 4.86 12.28 27.43
CA SER A 599 6.06 11.46 27.55
C SER A 599 6.87 11.28 26.25
N VAL A 600 6.68 12.17 25.27
CA VAL A 600 7.46 12.21 24.01
C VAL A 600 7.98 13.62 23.78
N SER A 601 9.15 13.75 23.16
CA SER A 601 9.69 15.04 22.75
C SER A 601 8.75 15.74 21.77
N LYS A 602 8.73 17.07 21.83
CA LYS A 602 7.99 17.91 20.89
C LYS A 602 8.43 17.63 19.45
N THR A 603 7.47 17.42 18.56
CA THR A 603 7.71 17.25 17.12
C THR A 603 7.11 18.43 16.34
N ALA A 604 7.67 18.70 15.17
CA ALA A 604 7.23 19.77 14.30
C ALA A 604 7.09 19.25 12.87
N MET A 605 5.88 19.33 12.32
CA MET A 605 5.61 18.98 10.93
C MET A 605 6.12 20.08 10.01
N LYS A 606 6.61 19.71 8.82
CA LYS A 606 6.90 20.68 7.77
C LYS A 606 5.60 21.34 7.30
N PHE A 607 5.70 22.56 6.78
CA PHE A 607 4.54 23.31 6.31
C PHE A 607 3.74 22.54 5.24
N GLU A 608 4.46 21.90 4.31
CA GLU A 608 3.91 21.11 3.20
C GLU A 608 3.24 19.82 3.70
N GLU A 609 3.65 19.33 4.87
CA GLU A 609 3.17 18.08 5.48
C GLU A 609 2.04 18.33 6.47
N SER A 610 1.97 19.54 7.04
CA SER A 610 1.01 19.91 8.08
C SER A 610 -0.43 20.03 7.57
N PRO A 611 -1.42 19.72 8.42
CA PRO A 611 -2.83 19.73 8.03
C PRO A 611 -3.34 21.14 7.65
N LYS A 612 -4.48 21.17 6.96
CA LYS A 612 -5.29 22.39 6.82
C LYS A 612 -6.20 22.55 8.05
N ILE A 613 -6.59 23.77 8.36
CA ILE A 613 -7.42 24.07 9.53
C ILE A 613 -8.75 24.65 9.06
N ALA A 614 -9.84 24.03 9.49
CA ALA A 614 -11.19 24.58 9.46
C ALA A 614 -11.65 24.82 10.90
N THR A 615 -12.52 25.81 11.09
CA THR A 615 -13.09 26.08 12.40
C THR A 615 -14.50 26.64 12.29
N THR A 616 -15.35 26.25 13.24
CA THR A 616 -16.69 26.80 13.44
C THR A 616 -16.68 27.73 14.65
N SER A 617 -17.55 28.73 14.64
CA SER A 617 -17.78 29.58 15.80
C SER A 617 -19.19 30.15 15.78
N ASN A 618 -19.69 30.52 16.95
CA ASN A 618 -20.93 31.28 17.11
C ASN A 618 -20.68 32.79 17.07
N MET A 619 -19.41 33.23 17.02
CA MET A 619 -19.04 34.63 16.93
C MET A 619 -18.38 34.94 15.60
N SER A 620 -18.60 36.17 15.13
CA SER A 620 -17.78 36.73 14.07
C SER A 620 -16.32 36.90 14.55
N PRO A 621 -15.32 36.73 13.67
CA PRO A 621 -13.91 36.94 14.01
C PRO A 621 -13.69 38.30 14.67
N LYS A 622 -12.79 38.41 15.66
CA LYS A 622 -12.45 39.69 16.30
C LYS A 622 -11.11 40.22 15.75
N GLY A 623 -11.05 41.51 15.45
CA GLY A 623 -9.79 42.22 15.11
C GLY A 623 -9.34 42.03 13.66
N PHE A 624 -9.89 42.84 12.75
CA PHE A 624 -9.54 42.82 11.33
C PHE A 624 -8.40 43.79 11.05
N SER A 625 -7.24 43.24 10.71
CA SER A 625 -6.13 43.98 10.09
C SER A 625 -5.89 43.42 8.68
N ASP A 626 -5.20 44.14 7.81
CA ASP A 626 -4.90 43.64 6.44
C ASP A 626 -4.16 42.29 6.44
N SER A 627 -3.34 42.06 7.47
CA SER A 627 -2.63 40.80 7.71
C SER A 627 -3.58 39.63 8.07
N PHE A 628 -4.73 39.95 8.69
CA PHE A 628 -5.78 39.03 9.12
C PHE A 628 -6.62 38.57 7.92
N VAL A 629 -7.08 39.52 7.10
CA VAL A 629 -7.94 39.26 5.93
C VAL A 629 -7.27 38.34 4.90
N ARG A 630 -5.94 38.45 4.72
CA ARG A 630 -5.20 37.60 3.77
C ARG A 630 -5.16 36.12 4.17
N ARG A 631 -5.31 35.81 5.46
CA ARG A 631 -5.15 34.46 6.04
C ARG A 631 -6.47 33.81 6.44
N LEU A 632 -7.58 34.53 6.27
CA LEU A 632 -8.92 34.07 6.61
C LEU A 632 -9.75 33.85 5.34
N HIS A 633 -10.52 32.77 5.34
CA HIS A 633 -11.61 32.55 4.41
C HIS A 633 -12.89 32.40 5.24
N LEU A 634 -13.72 33.44 5.23
CA LEU A 634 -14.92 33.54 6.05
C LEU A 634 -16.12 32.97 5.31
N LEU A 635 -16.88 32.12 5.97
CA LEU A 635 -18.17 31.59 5.54
C LEU A 635 -19.24 32.02 6.55
N GLU A 636 -20.21 32.81 6.10
CA GLU A 636 -21.34 33.27 6.93
C GLU A 636 -22.57 32.42 6.63
N PHE A 637 -22.92 31.53 7.57
CA PHE A 637 -24.12 30.71 7.50
C PHE A 637 -25.36 31.55 7.78
N SER A 638 -26.40 31.34 6.99
CA SER A 638 -27.71 31.97 7.18
C SER A 638 -28.48 31.35 8.35
N ASP A 639 -29.58 32.00 8.71
CA ASP A 639 -30.59 31.54 9.66
C ASP A 639 -31.63 30.60 9.04
N HIS A 640 -31.41 30.09 7.81
CA HIS A 640 -32.32 29.14 7.16
C HIS A 640 -32.55 27.90 8.04
N TYR A 641 -31.51 27.39 8.71
CA TYR A 641 -31.63 26.34 9.72
C TYR A 641 -31.45 26.89 11.14
N SER A 642 -32.24 26.36 12.07
CA SER A 642 -32.24 26.75 13.48
C SER A 642 -32.65 25.56 14.35
N ALA A 643 -32.65 25.73 15.67
CA ALA A 643 -33.19 24.73 16.59
C ALA A 643 -34.69 24.39 16.34
N ALA A 644 -35.44 25.26 15.66
CA ALA A 644 -36.85 25.06 15.36
C ALA A 644 -37.13 24.57 13.93
N TYR A 645 -36.14 24.64 13.04
CA TYR A 645 -36.24 24.17 11.65
C TYR A 645 -34.90 23.60 11.22
N THR A 646 -34.83 22.29 11.15
CA THR A 646 -33.62 21.52 10.94
C THR A 646 -33.57 20.93 9.53
N PRO A 647 -32.42 20.44 9.07
CA PRO A 647 -32.36 19.70 7.81
C PRO A 647 -33.33 18.50 7.75
N ALA A 648 -33.62 17.85 8.89
CA ALA A 648 -34.59 16.75 8.94
C ALA A 648 -36.02 17.19 8.61
N ASP A 649 -36.40 18.43 8.93
CA ASP A 649 -37.71 18.98 8.57
C ASP A 649 -37.84 19.24 7.06
N GLU A 650 -36.72 19.43 6.35
CA GLU A 650 -36.69 19.75 4.91
C GLU A 650 -36.49 18.51 4.02
N PHE A 651 -35.58 17.61 4.42
CA PHE A 651 -35.20 16.43 3.64
C PHE A 651 -35.83 15.12 4.15
N GLY A 652 -36.68 15.23 5.17
CA GLY A 652 -37.26 14.10 5.90
C GLY A 652 -36.37 13.63 7.04
N ASP A 653 -36.96 12.83 7.92
CA ASP A 653 -36.34 12.27 9.13
C ASP A 653 -35.28 11.20 8.80
N LYS A 654 -34.24 11.63 8.09
CA LYS A 654 -33.04 10.86 7.73
C LYS A 654 -31.84 11.57 8.29
N ASP A 655 -30.99 10.84 9.00
CA ASP A 655 -29.72 11.39 9.45
C ASP A 655 -28.73 11.44 8.27
N PHE A 656 -28.12 12.60 8.06
CA PHE A 656 -27.06 12.74 7.08
C PHE A 656 -25.90 11.81 7.43
N PHE A 657 -25.35 11.14 6.42
CA PHE A 657 -24.17 10.29 6.54
C PHE A 657 -24.30 9.06 7.45
N SER A 658 -25.53 8.70 7.85
CA SER A 658 -25.81 7.55 8.71
C SER A 658 -26.16 6.31 7.88
N ASP A 659 -26.59 5.25 8.58
CA ASP A 659 -27.17 4.05 7.96
C ASP A 659 -28.48 4.33 7.19
N ASP A 660 -29.07 5.53 7.30
CA ASP A 660 -30.22 5.97 6.49
C ASP A 660 -29.83 6.28 5.03
N TRP A 661 -28.54 6.54 4.78
CA TRP A 661 -28.02 6.81 3.45
C TRP A 661 -27.71 5.52 2.69
N ASN A 662 -28.15 5.46 1.45
CA ASN A 662 -27.84 4.34 0.56
C ASN A 662 -26.62 4.65 -0.34
N GLN A 663 -26.22 3.67 -1.15
CA GLN A 663 -25.07 3.81 -2.04
C GLN A 663 -25.21 4.95 -3.07
N ASP A 664 -26.42 5.29 -3.52
CA ASP A 664 -26.65 6.42 -4.43
C ASP A 664 -26.48 7.76 -3.71
N ASP A 665 -26.81 7.87 -2.41
CA ASP A 665 -26.54 9.06 -1.59
C ASP A 665 -25.02 9.30 -1.46
N PHE A 666 -24.26 8.25 -1.15
CA PHE A 666 -22.79 8.36 -1.11
C PHE A 666 -22.19 8.67 -2.48
N ASN A 667 -22.72 8.08 -3.56
CA ASN A 667 -22.30 8.43 -4.93
C ASN A 667 -22.51 9.92 -5.23
N ALA A 668 -23.66 10.48 -4.81
CA ALA A 668 -23.97 11.90 -4.99
C ALA A 668 -23.08 12.80 -4.11
N LEU A 669 -22.86 12.45 -2.84
CA LEU A 669 -21.91 13.14 -1.96
C LEU A 669 -20.52 13.22 -2.58
N TYR A 670 -19.94 12.08 -2.98
CA TYR A 670 -18.62 12.06 -3.61
C TYR A 670 -18.59 12.86 -4.91
N SER A 671 -19.65 12.81 -5.71
CA SER A 671 -19.78 13.60 -6.95
C SER A 671 -19.80 15.12 -6.67
N PHE A 672 -20.50 15.54 -5.61
CA PHE A 672 -20.50 16.92 -5.13
C PHE A 672 -19.11 17.35 -4.65
N LEU A 673 -18.45 16.56 -3.80
CA LEU A 673 -17.12 16.86 -3.27
C LEU A 673 -16.06 16.88 -4.39
N PHE A 674 -16.16 15.99 -5.38
CA PHE A 674 -15.30 16.02 -6.56
C PHE A 674 -15.50 17.33 -7.34
N ASN A 675 -16.74 17.79 -7.50
CA ASN A 675 -17.01 19.07 -8.13
C ASN A 675 -16.43 20.25 -7.32
N CYS A 676 -16.53 20.23 -5.99
CA CYS A 676 -15.91 21.22 -5.11
C CYS A 676 -14.39 21.32 -5.34
N ILE A 677 -13.69 20.18 -5.45
CA ILE A 677 -12.25 20.13 -5.76
C ILE A 677 -12.00 20.77 -7.13
N ARG A 678 -12.78 20.40 -8.16
CA ARG A 678 -12.65 20.94 -9.52
C ARG A 678 -12.85 22.46 -9.55
N LEU A 679 -13.87 22.95 -8.85
CA LEU A 679 -14.16 24.38 -8.70
C LEU A 679 -12.96 25.11 -8.08
N TYR A 680 -12.38 24.57 -7.01
CA TYR A 680 -11.20 25.15 -6.37
C TYR A 680 -9.95 25.11 -7.28
N LEU A 681 -9.72 24.02 -8.01
CA LEU A 681 -8.59 23.92 -8.95
C LEU A 681 -8.72 24.89 -10.14
N ASP A 682 -9.95 25.20 -10.57
CA ASP A 682 -10.22 26.16 -11.64
C ASP A 682 -10.19 27.62 -11.17
N LYS A 683 -10.93 27.94 -10.09
CA LYS A 683 -11.18 29.32 -9.65
C LYS A 683 -10.35 29.75 -8.44
N GLY A 684 -9.69 28.82 -7.75
CA GLY A 684 -9.14 29.05 -6.43
C GLY A 684 -10.23 29.21 -5.37
N LEU A 685 -9.85 29.72 -4.19
CA LEU A 685 -10.82 30.09 -3.16
C LEU A 685 -11.63 31.30 -3.62
N ILE A 686 -12.95 31.13 -3.75
CA ILE A 686 -13.89 32.17 -4.12
C ILE A 686 -14.25 32.94 -2.85
N GLY A 687 -13.55 34.05 -2.61
CA GLY A 687 -13.83 34.89 -1.45
C GLY A 687 -15.11 35.70 -1.63
N MET A 688 -15.88 35.83 -0.56
CA MET A 688 -16.92 36.85 -0.50
C MET A 688 -16.28 38.25 -0.57
N LYS A 689 -16.89 39.18 -1.29
CA LYS A 689 -16.55 40.61 -1.14
C LYS A 689 -16.93 40.98 0.30
N ILE A 690 -15.97 41.03 1.20
CA ILE A 690 -16.18 41.60 2.53
C ILE A 690 -16.60 43.05 2.28
N ASN A 691 -17.88 43.37 2.49
CA ASN A 691 -18.34 44.75 2.44
C ASN A 691 -17.75 45.45 3.66
N ALA A 692 -16.58 46.05 3.46
CA ALA A 692 -15.82 46.72 4.52
C ALA A 692 -16.71 47.73 5.27
N GLY A 693 -17.62 48.43 4.57
CA GLY A 693 -18.56 49.37 5.17
C GLY A 693 -19.59 48.71 6.09
N LEU A 694 -20.25 47.63 5.64
CA LEU A 694 -21.19 46.88 6.50
C LEU A 694 -20.48 46.25 7.71
N PHE A 695 -19.25 45.80 7.50
CA PHE A 695 -18.44 45.19 8.55
C PHE A 695 -17.96 46.22 9.60
N GLN A 696 -17.45 47.38 9.15
CA GLN A 696 -17.09 48.51 10.02
C GLN A 696 -18.30 49.03 10.79
N TRP A 697 -19.47 49.08 10.15
CA TRP A 697 -20.74 49.42 10.77
C TRP A 697 -21.09 48.47 11.91
N LYS A 698 -21.05 47.15 11.68
CA LYS A 698 -21.29 46.14 12.73
C LYS A 698 -20.30 46.26 13.89
N LEU A 699 -19.02 46.48 13.61
CA LEU A 699 -18.00 46.74 14.63
C LEU A 699 -18.30 48.00 15.45
N LEU A 700 -18.76 49.06 14.80
CA LEU A 700 -19.12 50.31 15.46
C LEU A 700 -20.24 50.06 16.46
N VAL A 701 -21.39 49.55 16.00
CA VAL A 701 -22.56 49.24 16.84
C VAL A 701 -22.17 48.39 18.06
N LYS A 702 -21.39 47.32 17.85
CA LYS A 702 -20.94 46.43 18.93
C LYS A 702 -20.05 47.13 19.97
N ASN A 703 -19.21 48.07 19.55
CA ASN A 703 -18.21 48.71 20.43
C ASN A 703 -18.70 50.01 21.09
N THR A 704 -19.74 50.63 20.52
CA THR A 704 -20.23 51.94 20.93
C THR A 704 -21.71 51.98 21.31
N GLY A 705 -22.48 50.93 21.00
CA GLY A 705 -23.95 50.94 21.08
C GLY A 705 -24.58 51.45 19.78
N ASN A 706 -25.83 51.07 19.55
CA ASN A 706 -26.57 51.39 18.33
C ASN A 706 -26.85 52.90 18.24
N GLU A 707 -27.20 53.52 19.36
CA GLU A 707 -27.50 54.95 19.49
C GLU A 707 -26.31 55.81 19.03
N PHE A 708 -25.10 55.45 19.45
CA PHE A 708 -23.87 56.13 19.05
C PHE A 708 -23.58 55.94 17.56
N ALA A 709 -23.74 54.71 17.08
CA ALA A 709 -23.44 54.38 15.70
C ALA A 709 -24.37 55.13 14.74
N GLU A 710 -25.68 55.16 15.03
CA GLU A 710 -26.69 55.84 14.22
C GLU A 710 -26.47 57.36 14.22
N TYR A 711 -26.20 57.97 15.38
CA TYR A 711 -25.91 59.41 15.45
C TYR A 711 -24.74 59.84 14.55
N PHE A 712 -23.65 59.07 14.55
CA PHE A 712 -22.47 59.39 13.72
C PHE A 712 -22.58 58.99 12.25
N LYS A 713 -23.73 58.46 11.78
CA LYS A 713 -24.01 58.37 10.33
C LYS A 713 -24.26 59.74 9.72
N GLU A 714 -24.95 60.61 10.46
CA GLU A 714 -25.44 61.89 9.94
C GLU A 714 -24.57 63.08 10.40
N VAL A 715 -23.75 62.89 11.44
CA VAL A 715 -22.95 63.95 12.04
C VAL A 715 -21.51 63.95 11.53
N GLU A 716 -21.09 65.08 10.96
CA GLU A 716 -19.70 65.30 10.52
C GLU A 716 -18.93 66.25 11.45
N VAL A 717 -17.73 65.84 11.87
CA VAL A 717 -16.86 66.61 12.78
C VAL A 717 -15.53 66.94 12.07
N ASN A 718 -15.62 67.58 10.90
CA ASN A 718 -14.47 67.84 10.02
C ASN A 718 -13.59 69.03 10.53
N GLY A 719 -14.16 69.93 11.34
CA GLY A 719 -13.47 71.06 11.98
C GLY A 719 -13.29 70.86 13.49
N PHE A 720 -12.60 71.80 14.15
CA PHE A 720 -12.61 71.86 15.62
C PHE A 720 -13.99 72.33 16.08
N THR A 721 -14.73 71.42 16.72
CA THR A 721 -16.06 71.67 17.30
C THR A 721 -15.97 71.62 18.82
N ASN A 722 -16.77 72.43 19.52
CA ASN A 722 -16.82 72.36 20.98
C ASN A 722 -17.31 70.98 21.43
N GLY A 723 -16.44 70.22 22.11
CA GLY A 723 -16.73 68.84 22.47
C GLY A 723 -17.81 68.69 23.55
N ARG A 724 -18.09 69.73 24.33
CA ARG A 724 -19.19 69.72 25.32
C ARG A 724 -20.54 70.01 24.68
N GLU A 725 -20.57 70.85 23.64
CA GLU A 725 -21.77 71.08 22.83
C GLU A 725 -22.12 69.82 22.06
N LEU A 726 -21.16 69.24 21.32
CA LEU A 726 -21.34 67.97 20.60
C LEU A 726 -21.84 66.83 21.51
N TYR A 727 -21.31 66.73 22.73
CA TYR A 727 -21.77 65.75 23.72
C TYR A 727 -23.19 66.05 24.22
N SER A 728 -23.53 67.33 24.43
CA SER A 728 -24.88 67.74 24.85
C SER A 728 -25.91 67.43 23.77
N GLU A 729 -25.60 67.74 22.50
CA GLU A 729 -26.44 67.43 21.34
C GLU A 729 -26.69 65.92 21.23
N TYR A 730 -25.62 65.13 21.27
CA TYR A 730 -25.70 63.67 21.29
C TYR A 730 -26.64 63.15 22.39
N ARG A 731 -26.51 63.65 23.63
CA ARG A 731 -27.35 63.19 24.75
C ARG A 731 -28.80 63.60 24.63
N VAL A 732 -29.08 64.78 24.07
CA VAL A 732 -30.46 65.25 23.86
C VAL A 732 -31.16 64.41 22.80
N GLU A 733 -30.45 64.11 21.70
CA GLU A 733 -31.01 63.39 20.56
C GLU A 733 -31.19 61.91 20.85
N THR A 734 -30.15 61.26 21.39
CA THR A 734 -30.14 59.80 21.56
C THR A 734 -30.67 59.32 22.90
N LYS A 735 -30.73 60.21 23.90
CA LYS A 735 -31.00 59.87 25.31
C LYS A 735 -30.02 58.83 25.91
N ASP A 736 -28.88 58.58 25.27
CA ASP A 736 -27.84 57.67 25.78
C ASP A 736 -27.27 58.18 27.12
N ASP A 737 -27.20 57.28 28.10
CA ASP A 737 -26.69 57.56 29.45
C ASP A 737 -25.19 57.25 29.54
N VAL A 738 -24.40 58.03 28.79
CA VAL A 738 -22.93 57.92 28.76
C VAL A 738 -22.29 59.18 29.34
N THR A 739 -21.18 59.04 30.06
CA THR A 739 -20.38 60.20 30.52
C THR A 739 -19.65 60.87 29.36
N ILE A 740 -19.26 62.15 29.51
CA ILE A 740 -18.48 62.86 28.48
C ILE A 740 -17.12 62.16 28.19
N GLN A 741 -16.49 61.55 29.19
CA GLN A 741 -15.29 60.74 28.97
C GLN A 741 -15.61 59.45 28.20
N GLY A 742 -16.74 58.80 28.50
CA GLY A 742 -17.24 57.65 27.77
C GLY A 742 -17.56 57.96 26.31
N PHE A 743 -18.17 59.11 26.04
CA PHE A 743 -18.45 59.62 24.69
C PHE A 743 -17.17 59.80 23.87
N TYR A 744 -16.15 60.48 24.41
CA TYR A 744 -14.85 60.60 23.73
C TYR A 744 -14.16 59.24 23.54
N SER A 745 -14.35 58.30 24.46
CA SER A 745 -13.86 56.93 24.28
C SER A 745 -14.53 56.24 23.09
N LYS A 746 -15.86 56.37 22.95
CA LYS A 746 -16.61 55.85 21.79
C LYS A 746 -16.13 56.48 20.48
N ILE A 747 -15.88 57.80 20.43
CA ILE A 747 -15.31 58.48 19.25
C ILE A 747 -13.92 57.91 18.87
N ARG A 748 -13.03 57.68 19.84
CA ARG A 748 -11.71 57.08 19.55
C ARG A 748 -11.84 55.66 18.98
N LYS A 749 -12.77 54.87 19.50
CA LYS A 749 -13.05 53.52 18.97
C LYS A 749 -13.56 53.59 17.53
N MET A 750 -14.50 54.50 17.24
CA MET A 750 -14.97 54.76 15.87
C MET A 750 -13.82 55.13 14.95
N CYS A 751 -12.97 56.08 15.35
CA CYS A 751 -11.82 56.49 14.56
C CYS A 751 -10.86 55.32 14.29
N ALA A 752 -10.61 54.46 15.29
CA ALA A 752 -9.81 53.25 15.11
C ALA A 752 -10.44 52.22 14.14
N ILE A 753 -11.77 52.11 14.09
CA ILE A 753 -12.50 51.19 13.19
C ILE A 753 -12.42 51.66 11.73
N TYR A 754 -12.54 52.97 11.50
CA TYR A 754 -12.53 53.56 10.16
C TYR A 754 -11.14 54.02 9.68
N GLY A 755 -10.11 53.97 10.52
CA GLY A 755 -8.77 54.46 10.19
C GLY A 755 -8.63 55.98 10.24
N TRP A 756 -9.53 56.67 10.94
CA TRP A 756 -9.55 58.13 11.10
C TRP A 756 -8.68 58.57 12.28
N GLU A 757 -8.34 59.86 12.32
CA GLU A 757 -7.59 60.46 13.42
C GLU A 757 -8.50 61.33 14.30
N PHE A 758 -8.43 61.14 15.62
CA PHE A 758 -9.18 61.92 16.59
C PHE A 758 -8.25 62.91 17.29
N GLU A 759 -8.48 64.20 17.08
CA GLU A 759 -7.73 65.27 17.73
C GLU A 759 -8.57 65.94 18.82
N LYS A 760 -7.89 66.32 19.90
CA LYS A 760 -8.48 67.03 21.03
C LYS A 760 -7.51 68.09 21.55
N LYS A 761 -7.97 69.34 21.66
CA LYS A 761 -7.20 70.45 22.24
C LYS A 761 -8.06 71.27 23.23
N GLY A 762 -7.41 72.13 24.03
CA GLY A 762 -8.08 72.89 25.08
C GLY A 762 -8.32 72.08 26.37
N ARG A 763 -8.89 72.73 27.40
CA ARG A 763 -9.22 72.11 28.70
C ARG A 763 -10.59 72.59 29.19
N GLY A 764 -11.33 71.72 29.86
CA GLY A 764 -12.60 72.07 30.47
C GLY A 764 -13.66 72.47 29.44
N ILE A 765 -14.26 73.65 29.61
CA ILE A 765 -15.34 74.19 28.77
C ILE A 765 -14.85 74.52 27.35
N GLU A 766 -13.58 74.87 27.19
CA GLU A 766 -12.95 75.21 25.90
C GLU A 766 -12.37 73.98 25.18
N THR A 767 -12.84 72.77 25.52
CA THR A 767 -12.37 71.56 24.84
C THR A 767 -12.93 71.53 23.43
N GLU A 768 -12.05 71.50 22.43
CA GLU A 768 -12.41 71.33 21.02
C GLU A 768 -11.95 69.96 20.51
N VAL A 769 -12.77 69.34 19.67
CA VAL A 769 -12.52 68.02 19.06
C VAL A 769 -12.66 68.08 17.55
N ARG A 770 -11.88 67.25 16.85
CA ARG A 770 -11.91 67.11 15.39
C ARG A 770 -11.70 65.66 14.98
N ILE A 771 -12.35 65.22 13.91
CA ILE A 771 -12.17 63.91 13.28
C ILE A 771 -11.64 64.12 11.86
N LEU A 772 -10.48 63.54 11.56
CA LEU A 772 -9.85 63.59 10.24
C LEU A 772 -10.09 62.27 9.52
N LYS A 773 -10.87 62.31 8.44
CA LYS A 773 -11.28 61.11 7.67
C LYS A 773 -10.26 60.64 6.63
N ASP A 774 -9.33 61.51 6.22
CA ASP A 774 -8.34 61.23 5.17
C ASP A 774 -6.93 61.00 5.72
N LYS A 775 -6.37 59.84 5.39
CA LYS A 775 -4.92 59.63 5.18
C LYS A 775 -4.67 58.99 3.83
#